data_AF-A0AAE4AY13-F1
#
_entry.id   AF-A0AAE4AY13-F1
#
_cell.length_a   1.000
_cell.length_b   1.000
_cell.length_c   1.000
_cell.angle_alpha   90.00
_cell.angle_beta   90.00
_cell.angle_gamma   90.00
#
_symmetry.space_group_name_H-M   'P 1'
#
loop_
_entity.id
_entity.type
_entity.pdbx_description
1 polymer ?
#
loop_
_entity_poly.entity_id
_entity_poly.type
_entity_poly.pdbx_seq_one_letter_code
_entity_poly.pdbx_strand_id
1 'polypeptide(L)'
;MTGDQLDRYRAELEDWANRELEPYINRLRRQAWPYASPKEFNDPVWGTLQLRPDEVVILDSPLMQRLRRIRLIGVAHLTYPSATHTRLEHSLGTLHQVQELITSVNEHHPDLDDPEAEDPAPILSRRRQRIVRLAALCHDIGQSAMSHVTNECIEDVSPASDVRLEFQRTHKRPDLQPLAEIASYYILGSPAFAQLLEQVTRLCRLETMDDLQDKLQRAVIGESIDTEVLLLHELVTGPFDADRLDYLTRNAVMCGVPIVADVPRLIQKVRAVRVDKQGLPRNLQGIAGGHRNHFYITGIAHSGSRSLEEVALAETLMFDKVLRQHKVRAAEVMVHIIVGKLRILLDETSAMLPMTIYDDQIIGLTEASLSMLTGTPYNHLTGTRKRAARVAVYVAQRLRERRLFLRGAAFSGAMPGDVYHRDAEQREGLDRFIDDCRERRTRRNVERRIARLVTMAARLTDQDDVAEVEGGDLADFIQISPPRTSRRASSATGHAYLIDGTASVIRADDETPDGPTLAEAYITAKEMGYVFTLKRLAPLVYAAVERLLLTDYKVVLPDSMLSHAKVDQVKVLELKRKLERAGWYDGLPLHIRPMPAVLQQADALSRADQIVLRLRNYSGPLDDQSNERGVPRYGPAISREHVLHFVRQFHSPERSEDLVDAALTVLNSVLVLDRGHVRSAQRAFHSPSHAEFDQVSYCALGELKDSSSHLAYYLHDDHHPGRRLRSLPEALTRDEPIVFVDDLVGRGSQAISIVERWLGITPTEQLHEEREPGLNERQRALFREHRLGFVFVAGLDEGVRKLRDRLAELKLNATIFVHIPESSLPRLDRVLNDEGVRTRFERFCAQKAQQVLYDEEAGHGEAWINDRMLGYGNNRLLLASTYNTPSATLTCLWAENRERSPWRALLPRRKKR
;
A
#
# COMPACT_ATOMS: atom_id res chain seq x y z
N MET A 1 -12.18 -28.70 20.20
CA MET A 1 -13.20 -29.37 19.37
C MET A 1 -13.17 -28.75 17.98
N THR A 2 -12.15 -29.03 17.17
CA THR A 2 -11.80 -28.25 15.96
C THR A 2 -11.28 -29.13 14.83
N GLY A 3 -11.94 -30.27 14.57
CA GLY A 3 -11.68 -31.10 13.38
C GLY A 3 -12.96 -31.38 12.58
N ASP A 4 -14.06 -30.71 12.92
CA ASP A 4 -15.39 -31.04 12.41
C ASP A 4 -15.68 -30.38 11.06
N GLN A 5 -15.06 -29.23 10.75
CA GLN A 5 -15.37 -28.48 9.53
C GLN A 5 -14.68 -29.04 8.29
N LEU A 6 -13.39 -29.40 8.40
CA LEU A 6 -12.66 -30.02 7.30
C LEU A 6 -13.24 -31.39 6.93
N ASP A 7 -13.51 -32.23 7.93
CA ASP A 7 -14.07 -33.57 7.71
C ASP A 7 -15.48 -33.49 7.12
N ARG A 8 -16.31 -32.55 7.59
CA ARG A 8 -17.61 -32.27 6.99
C ARG A 8 -17.48 -31.79 5.54
N TYR A 9 -16.59 -30.85 5.26
CA TYR A 9 -16.39 -30.34 3.90
C TYR A 9 -15.90 -31.43 2.95
N ARG A 10 -14.98 -32.28 3.41
CA ARG A 10 -14.54 -33.47 2.70
C ARG A 10 -15.71 -34.41 2.40
N ALA A 11 -16.52 -34.76 3.39
CA ALA A 11 -17.66 -35.65 3.21
C ALA A 11 -18.67 -35.08 2.19
N GLU A 12 -18.97 -33.78 2.27
CA GLU A 12 -19.86 -33.12 1.32
C GLU A 12 -19.30 -33.12 -0.12
N LEU A 13 -17.99 -32.96 -0.29
CA LEU A 13 -17.30 -33.07 -1.59
C LEU A 13 -17.29 -34.49 -2.13
N GLU A 14 -17.01 -35.49 -1.30
CA GLU A 14 -17.02 -36.91 -1.68
C GLU A 14 -18.43 -37.36 -2.10
N ASP A 15 -19.45 -36.98 -1.33
CA ASP A 15 -20.86 -37.22 -1.66
C ASP A 15 -21.25 -36.55 -2.98
N TRP A 16 -20.84 -35.30 -3.17
CA TRP A 16 -21.08 -34.58 -4.41
C TRP A 16 -20.38 -35.25 -5.60
N ALA A 17 -19.10 -35.60 -5.48
CA ALA A 17 -18.35 -36.28 -6.53
C ALA A 17 -18.98 -37.64 -6.88
N ASN A 18 -19.48 -38.38 -5.88
CA ASN A 18 -20.18 -39.63 -6.10
C ASN A 18 -21.48 -39.43 -6.91
N ARG A 19 -22.32 -38.46 -6.52
CA ARG A 19 -23.56 -38.15 -7.26
C ARG A 19 -23.31 -37.78 -8.73
N GLU A 20 -22.24 -37.03 -8.99
CA GLU A 20 -21.88 -36.61 -10.36
C GLU A 20 -21.27 -37.78 -11.16
N LEU A 21 -20.40 -38.59 -10.57
CA LEU A 21 -19.65 -39.62 -11.29
C LEU A 21 -20.39 -40.97 -11.41
N GLU A 22 -21.22 -41.36 -10.45
CA GLU A 22 -21.85 -42.69 -10.43
C GLU A 22 -22.62 -43.02 -11.72
N PRO A 23 -23.49 -42.13 -12.27
CA PRO A 23 -24.17 -42.41 -13.54
C PRO A 23 -23.18 -42.62 -14.70
N TYR A 24 -22.08 -41.85 -14.71
CA TYR A 24 -21.06 -41.95 -15.74
C TYR A 24 -20.25 -43.24 -15.63
N ILE A 25 -19.81 -43.61 -14.43
CA ILE A 25 -19.08 -44.85 -14.15
C ILE A 25 -19.95 -46.06 -14.50
N ASN A 26 -21.23 -46.05 -14.14
CA ASN A 26 -22.17 -47.11 -14.50
C ASN A 26 -22.36 -47.26 -16.01
N ARG A 27 -22.30 -46.16 -16.77
CA ARG A 27 -22.26 -46.19 -18.24
C ARG A 27 -20.96 -46.84 -18.76
N LEU A 28 -19.81 -46.45 -18.22
CA LEU A 28 -18.50 -47.00 -18.59
C LEU A 28 -18.37 -48.52 -18.31
N ARG A 29 -19.04 -49.02 -17.27
CA ARG A 29 -19.11 -50.46 -16.96
C ARG A 29 -19.88 -51.26 -18.02
N ARG A 30 -20.91 -50.65 -18.63
CA ARG A 30 -21.84 -51.33 -19.55
C ARG A 30 -21.44 -51.25 -21.01
N GLN A 31 -20.61 -50.29 -21.40
CA GLN A 31 -20.27 -50.01 -22.80
C GLN A 31 -18.79 -50.26 -23.08
N ALA A 32 -18.48 -50.76 -24.29
CA ALA A 32 -17.12 -50.71 -24.82
C ALA A 32 -16.78 -49.25 -25.13
N TRP A 33 -15.64 -48.76 -24.63
CA TRP A 33 -15.21 -47.40 -24.90
C TRP A 33 -14.65 -47.31 -26.33
N PRO A 34 -15.16 -46.40 -27.18
CA PRO A 34 -14.88 -46.44 -28.61
C PRO A 34 -13.53 -45.81 -29.02
N TYR A 35 -12.85 -45.11 -28.11
CA TYR A 35 -11.63 -44.38 -28.45
C TYR A 35 -10.39 -45.25 -28.19
N ALA A 36 -9.83 -45.81 -29.27
CA ALA A 36 -8.55 -46.52 -29.25
C ALA A 36 -7.37 -45.63 -29.73
N SER A 37 -7.67 -44.49 -30.35
CA SER A 37 -6.71 -43.52 -30.86
C SER A 37 -6.78 -42.21 -30.07
N PRO A 38 -5.70 -41.40 -30.07
CA PRO A 38 -5.75 -40.05 -29.55
C PRO A 38 -6.86 -39.22 -30.22
N LYS A 39 -7.39 -38.24 -29.48
CA LYS A 39 -8.41 -37.31 -29.95
C LYS A 39 -7.82 -35.93 -30.10
N GLU A 40 -8.11 -35.30 -31.23
CA GLU A 40 -7.64 -33.96 -31.56
C GLU A 40 -8.72 -32.91 -31.27
N PHE A 41 -8.31 -31.78 -30.71
CA PHE A 41 -9.15 -30.62 -30.42
C PHE A 41 -8.48 -29.38 -30.99
N ASN A 42 -9.24 -28.50 -31.64
CA ASN A 42 -8.71 -27.21 -32.07
C ASN A 42 -8.91 -26.17 -30.97
N ASP A 43 -7.81 -25.60 -30.49
CA ASP A 43 -7.77 -24.53 -29.50
C ASP A 43 -7.27 -23.23 -30.15
N PRO A 44 -7.92 -22.09 -29.86
CA PRO A 44 -7.56 -20.81 -30.50
C PRO A 44 -6.22 -20.21 -30.05
N VAL A 45 -5.63 -20.71 -28.96
CA VAL A 45 -4.35 -20.24 -28.42
C VAL A 45 -3.21 -21.12 -28.92
N TRP A 46 -3.38 -22.44 -28.80
CA TRP A 46 -2.31 -23.41 -29.03
C TRP A 46 -2.46 -24.24 -30.31
N GLY A 47 -3.55 -24.03 -31.08
CA GLY A 47 -3.82 -24.82 -32.28
C GLY A 47 -4.33 -26.21 -31.95
N THR A 48 -3.81 -27.25 -32.61
CA THR A 48 -4.30 -28.62 -32.43
C THR A 48 -3.74 -29.26 -31.16
N LEU A 49 -4.62 -29.46 -30.17
CA LEU A 49 -4.34 -30.21 -28.95
C LEU A 49 -4.63 -31.69 -29.13
N GLN A 50 -3.79 -32.55 -28.56
CA GLN A 50 -3.97 -34.01 -28.62
C GLN A 50 -4.15 -34.61 -27.22
N LEU A 51 -5.26 -35.33 -27.03
CA LEU A 51 -5.54 -36.07 -25.80
C LEU A 51 -5.47 -37.57 -26.04
N ARG A 52 -4.87 -38.28 -25.08
CA ARG A 52 -4.76 -39.74 -25.06
C ARG A 52 -6.11 -40.37 -24.71
N PRO A 53 -6.39 -41.61 -25.11
CA PRO A 53 -7.67 -42.26 -24.84
C PRO A 53 -8.14 -42.21 -23.38
N ASP A 54 -7.23 -42.35 -22.42
CA ASP A 54 -7.52 -42.30 -20.98
C ASP A 54 -7.88 -40.89 -20.50
N GLU A 55 -7.20 -39.87 -21.02
CA GLU A 55 -7.52 -38.47 -20.79
C GLU A 55 -8.91 -38.11 -21.33
N VAL A 56 -9.31 -38.67 -22.48
CA VAL A 56 -10.65 -38.44 -23.06
C VAL A 56 -11.75 -39.01 -22.16
N VAL A 57 -11.54 -40.19 -21.54
CA VAL A 57 -12.50 -40.75 -20.58
C VAL A 57 -12.68 -39.79 -19.39
N ILE A 58 -11.59 -39.25 -18.85
CA ILE A 58 -11.68 -38.32 -17.72
C ILE A 58 -12.31 -36.98 -18.15
N LEU A 59 -11.93 -36.47 -19.33
CA LEU A 59 -12.51 -35.26 -19.92
C LEU A 59 -14.04 -35.37 -20.06
N ASP A 60 -14.54 -36.52 -20.52
CA ASP A 60 -15.97 -36.75 -20.75
C ASP A 60 -16.76 -36.99 -19.44
N SER A 61 -16.09 -36.96 -18.28
CA SER A 61 -16.77 -37.05 -16.98
C SER A 61 -17.58 -35.78 -16.66
N PRO A 62 -18.70 -35.90 -15.91
CA PRO A 62 -19.49 -34.75 -15.50
C PRO A 62 -18.69 -33.69 -14.72
N LEU A 63 -17.72 -34.11 -13.90
CA LEU A 63 -16.86 -33.21 -13.14
C LEU A 63 -16.03 -32.29 -14.05
N MET A 64 -15.45 -32.85 -15.12
CA MET A 64 -14.70 -32.06 -16.10
C MET A 64 -15.64 -31.21 -16.96
N GLN A 65 -16.71 -31.79 -17.49
CA GLN A 65 -17.67 -31.05 -18.35
C GLN A 65 -18.35 -29.88 -17.60
N ARG A 66 -18.44 -29.94 -16.28
CA ARG A 66 -18.88 -28.83 -15.41
C ARG A 66 -18.08 -27.55 -15.66
N LEU A 67 -16.78 -27.65 -15.90
CA LEU A 67 -15.87 -26.52 -16.07
C LEU A 67 -16.20 -25.65 -17.30
N ARG A 68 -17.00 -26.15 -18.26
CA ARG A 68 -17.56 -25.34 -19.37
C ARG A 68 -18.47 -24.20 -18.92
N ARG A 69 -18.96 -24.26 -17.68
CA ARG A 69 -19.91 -23.30 -17.12
C ARG A 69 -19.27 -22.33 -16.14
N ILE A 70 -17.94 -22.36 -16.06
CA ILE A 70 -17.15 -21.59 -15.11
C ILE A 70 -16.12 -20.79 -15.91
N ARG A 71 -16.27 -19.47 -15.94
CA ARG A 71 -15.38 -18.58 -16.68
C ARG A 71 -14.05 -18.45 -15.95
N LEU A 72 -12.95 -18.49 -16.70
CA LEU A 72 -11.59 -18.46 -16.16
C LEU A 72 -11.34 -17.20 -15.32
N ILE A 73 -11.71 -16.04 -15.87
CA ILE A 73 -11.56 -14.72 -15.23
C ILE A 73 -12.91 -14.09 -14.82
N GLY A 74 -13.87 -14.96 -14.46
CA GLY A 74 -15.15 -14.58 -13.84
C GLY A 74 -15.92 -13.51 -14.62
N VAL A 75 -16.06 -12.33 -14.01
CA VAL A 75 -16.85 -11.20 -14.54
C VAL A 75 -16.11 -10.32 -15.55
N ALA A 76 -14.85 -10.62 -15.88
CA ALA A 76 -14.06 -9.80 -16.79
C ALA A 76 -14.70 -9.65 -18.18
N HIS A 77 -15.48 -10.64 -18.63
CA HIS A 77 -16.23 -10.60 -19.89
C HIS A 77 -17.20 -9.41 -19.99
N LEU A 78 -17.67 -8.85 -18.86
CA LEU A 78 -18.51 -7.65 -18.83
C LEU A 78 -17.75 -6.38 -19.23
N THR A 79 -16.42 -6.42 -19.21
CA THR A 79 -15.51 -5.35 -19.65
C THR A 79 -14.79 -5.69 -20.94
N TYR A 80 -14.32 -6.93 -21.07
CA TYR A 80 -13.61 -7.51 -22.21
C TYR A 80 -14.51 -8.53 -22.91
N PRO A 81 -15.33 -8.16 -23.92
CA PRO A 81 -16.42 -9.01 -24.40
C PRO A 81 -15.99 -10.39 -24.93
N SER A 82 -14.76 -10.53 -25.40
CA SER A 82 -14.19 -11.80 -25.89
C SER A 82 -13.64 -12.72 -24.77
N ALA A 83 -13.53 -12.21 -23.54
CA ALA A 83 -13.05 -12.98 -22.38
C ALA A 83 -14.11 -13.95 -21.82
N THR A 84 -14.77 -14.70 -22.69
CA THR A 84 -15.83 -15.66 -22.35
C THR A 84 -15.29 -17.06 -22.06
N HIS A 85 -13.97 -17.23 -22.15
CA HIS A 85 -13.31 -18.51 -22.03
C HIS A 85 -13.48 -19.15 -20.66
N THR A 86 -13.52 -20.47 -20.65
CA THR A 86 -13.90 -21.28 -19.49
C THR A 86 -12.72 -22.02 -18.88
N ARG A 87 -12.91 -22.54 -17.66
CA ARG A 87 -11.91 -23.38 -16.98
C ARG A 87 -11.63 -24.67 -17.76
N LEU A 88 -12.57 -25.17 -18.57
CA LEU A 88 -12.35 -26.39 -19.34
C LEU A 88 -11.26 -26.22 -20.41
N GLU A 89 -11.37 -25.22 -21.28
CA GLU A 89 -10.36 -25.02 -22.33
C GLU A 89 -9.00 -24.65 -21.75
N HIS A 90 -8.98 -24.00 -20.59
CA HIS A 90 -7.77 -23.79 -19.82
C HIS A 90 -7.15 -25.12 -19.36
N SER A 91 -7.91 -26.04 -18.74
CA SER A 91 -7.37 -27.36 -18.37
C SER A 91 -6.83 -28.16 -19.56
N LEU A 92 -7.43 -28.03 -20.75
CA LEU A 92 -6.91 -28.63 -21.99
C LEU A 92 -5.59 -27.99 -22.42
N GLY A 93 -5.51 -26.66 -22.36
CA GLY A 93 -4.29 -25.92 -22.65
C GLY A 93 -3.17 -26.22 -21.66
N THR A 94 -3.46 -26.29 -20.36
CA THR A 94 -2.50 -26.70 -19.32
C THR A 94 -1.95 -28.10 -19.60
N LEU A 95 -2.80 -29.06 -19.97
CA LEU A 95 -2.34 -30.39 -20.38
C LEU A 95 -1.42 -30.35 -21.61
N HIS A 96 -1.70 -29.47 -22.58
CA HIS A 96 -0.82 -29.27 -23.73
C HIS A 96 0.53 -28.67 -23.30
N GLN A 97 0.55 -27.63 -22.49
CA GLN A 97 1.80 -27.05 -21.98
C GLN A 97 2.62 -28.07 -21.18
N VAL A 98 1.99 -28.95 -20.39
CA VAL A 98 2.69 -30.07 -19.74
C VAL A 98 3.32 -31.02 -20.77
N GLN A 99 2.65 -31.30 -21.90
CA GLN A 99 3.24 -32.12 -22.96
C GLN A 99 4.50 -31.48 -23.55
N GLU A 100 4.47 -30.17 -23.80
CA GLU A 100 5.60 -29.44 -24.34
C GLU A 100 6.77 -29.41 -23.34
N LEU A 101 6.49 -29.19 -22.05
CA LEU A 101 7.48 -29.29 -20.97
C LEU A 101 8.09 -30.69 -20.87
N ILE A 102 7.25 -31.74 -20.95
CA ILE A 102 7.73 -33.13 -20.96
C ILE A 102 8.68 -33.38 -22.13
N THR A 103 8.30 -32.88 -23.30
CA THR A 103 9.07 -33.05 -24.54
C THR A 103 10.42 -32.38 -24.39
N SER A 104 10.46 -31.11 -23.97
CA SER A 104 11.71 -30.38 -23.74
C SER A 104 12.61 -31.06 -22.69
N VAL A 105 12.06 -31.56 -21.58
CA VAL A 105 12.86 -32.25 -20.55
C VAL A 105 13.51 -33.52 -21.10
N ASN A 106 12.78 -34.32 -21.88
CA ASN A 106 13.32 -35.55 -22.44
C ASN A 106 14.28 -35.30 -23.62
N GLU A 107 14.05 -34.27 -24.44
CA GLU A 107 14.95 -33.89 -25.54
C GLU A 107 16.29 -33.32 -25.05
N HIS A 108 16.32 -32.74 -23.84
CA HIS A 108 17.54 -32.24 -23.19
C HIS A 108 18.10 -33.23 -22.15
N HIS A 109 17.89 -34.54 -22.35
CA HIS A 109 18.43 -35.55 -21.45
C HIS A 109 19.96 -35.43 -21.38
N PRO A 110 20.57 -35.38 -20.17
CA PRO A 110 21.99 -35.07 -20.00
C PRO A 110 22.92 -36.10 -20.67
N ASP A 111 22.49 -37.37 -20.70
CA ASP A 111 23.27 -38.46 -21.28
C ASP A 111 23.10 -38.59 -22.83
N LEU A 112 22.34 -37.71 -23.51
CA LEU A 112 22.21 -37.77 -24.98
C LEU A 112 23.48 -37.36 -25.72
N ASP A 113 24.29 -36.49 -25.11
CA ASP A 113 25.57 -36.03 -25.67
C ASP A 113 26.75 -36.93 -25.24
N ASP A 114 26.49 -37.98 -24.42
CA ASP A 114 27.50 -38.94 -24.00
C ASP A 114 27.69 -40.01 -25.09
N PRO A 115 28.85 -40.06 -25.78
CA PRO A 115 29.09 -41.02 -26.86
C PRO A 115 29.15 -42.49 -26.36
N GLU A 116 29.24 -42.72 -25.06
CA GLU A 116 29.21 -44.06 -24.45
C GLU A 116 27.81 -44.49 -23.98
N ALA A 117 26.81 -43.59 -24.01
CA ALA A 117 25.45 -43.90 -23.59
C ALA A 117 24.65 -44.61 -24.72
N GLU A 118 24.19 -45.82 -24.46
CA GLU A 118 23.20 -46.50 -25.31
C GLU A 118 21.81 -45.86 -25.09
N ASP A 119 21.22 -45.27 -26.14
CA ASP A 119 19.87 -44.67 -26.24
C ASP A 119 19.17 -44.49 -24.87
N PRO A 120 19.48 -43.40 -24.14
CA PRO A 120 19.07 -43.28 -22.74
C PRO A 120 17.55 -43.24 -22.61
N ALA A 121 17.02 -44.03 -21.68
CA ALA A 121 15.59 -44.04 -21.39
C ALA A 121 15.10 -42.63 -20.99
N PRO A 122 13.88 -42.22 -21.39
CA PRO A 122 13.39 -40.87 -21.08
C PRO A 122 13.28 -40.64 -19.56
N ILE A 123 13.81 -39.52 -19.09
CA ILE A 123 13.74 -39.07 -17.68
C ILE A 123 12.28 -39.12 -17.19
N LEU A 124 11.39 -38.54 -18.02
CA LEU A 124 9.95 -38.59 -17.82
C LEU A 124 9.37 -39.77 -18.58
N SER A 125 9.45 -40.93 -17.94
CA SER A 125 8.87 -42.19 -18.42
C SER A 125 7.37 -42.09 -18.68
N ARG A 126 6.79 -43.02 -19.45
CA ARG A 126 5.33 -43.05 -19.73
C ARG A 126 4.48 -42.99 -18.46
N ARG A 127 4.93 -43.63 -17.37
CA ARG A 127 4.27 -43.59 -16.06
C ARG A 127 4.25 -42.18 -15.47
N ARG A 128 5.39 -41.47 -15.48
CA ARG A 128 5.52 -40.08 -15.00
C ARG A 128 4.68 -39.13 -15.84
N GLN A 129 4.75 -39.26 -17.17
CA GLN A 129 3.95 -38.46 -18.10
C GLN A 129 2.46 -38.59 -17.84
N ARG A 130 1.96 -39.82 -17.62
CA ARG A 130 0.55 -40.06 -17.30
C ARG A 130 0.13 -39.31 -16.04
N ILE A 131 0.95 -39.36 -14.97
CA ILE A 131 0.63 -38.66 -13.71
C ILE A 131 0.51 -37.15 -13.95
N VAL A 132 1.53 -36.51 -14.52
CA VAL A 132 1.53 -35.03 -14.66
C VAL A 132 0.50 -34.54 -15.68
N ARG A 133 0.23 -35.30 -16.75
CA ARG A 133 -0.81 -34.93 -17.73
C ARG A 133 -2.21 -35.04 -17.14
N LEU A 134 -2.48 -36.10 -16.36
CA LEU A 134 -3.77 -36.23 -15.67
C LEU A 134 -3.93 -35.19 -14.55
N ALA A 135 -2.85 -34.88 -13.83
CA ALA A 135 -2.86 -33.79 -12.84
C ALA A 135 -3.15 -32.45 -13.50
N ALA A 136 -2.51 -32.13 -14.63
CA ALA A 136 -2.79 -30.93 -15.42
C ALA A 136 -4.23 -30.86 -15.92
N LEU A 137 -4.78 -31.97 -16.41
CA LEU A 137 -6.18 -32.02 -16.84
C LEU A 137 -7.16 -31.74 -15.69
N CYS A 138 -6.84 -32.20 -14.47
CA CYS A 138 -7.78 -32.18 -13.35
C CYS A 138 -7.49 -31.10 -12.30
N HIS A 139 -6.43 -30.29 -12.44
CA HIS A 139 -5.99 -29.34 -11.39
C HIS A 139 -7.11 -28.38 -10.97
N ASP A 140 -7.95 -27.98 -11.93
CA ASP A 140 -9.06 -27.03 -11.76
C ASP A 140 -10.42 -27.70 -11.51
N ILE A 141 -10.49 -29.01 -11.28
CA ILE A 141 -11.76 -29.75 -11.10
C ILE A 141 -12.59 -29.22 -9.91
N GLY A 142 -11.91 -28.66 -8.90
CA GLY A 142 -12.46 -28.01 -7.71
C GLY A 142 -12.78 -26.52 -7.87
N GLN A 143 -12.63 -25.92 -9.06
CA GLN A 143 -12.95 -24.50 -9.25
C GLN A 143 -14.43 -24.21 -9.10
N SER A 144 -14.75 -23.13 -8.41
CA SER A 144 -16.10 -22.71 -8.07
C SER A 144 -16.65 -21.69 -9.09
N ALA A 145 -17.95 -21.41 -9.00
CA ALA A 145 -18.57 -20.36 -9.83
C ALA A 145 -17.83 -19.03 -9.70
N MET A 146 -17.69 -18.30 -10.80
CA MET A 146 -16.94 -17.05 -10.92
C MET A 146 -15.46 -17.16 -10.52
N SER A 147 -14.90 -18.37 -10.46
CA SER A 147 -13.49 -18.60 -10.14
C SER A 147 -13.08 -17.87 -8.85
N HIS A 148 -12.05 -17.01 -8.92
CA HIS A 148 -11.51 -16.29 -7.77
C HIS A 148 -12.53 -15.34 -7.10
N VAL A 149 -13.54 -14.84 -7.82
CA VAL A 149 -14.46 -13.83 -7.29
C VAL A 149 -15.32 -14.37 -6.14
N THR A 150 -15.84 -15.60 -6.25
CA THR A 150 -16.61 -16.18 -5.13
C THR A 150 -15.68 -16.60 -3.99
N ASN A 151 -14.50 -17.13 -4.30
CA ASN A 151 -13.51 -17.54 -3.31
C ASN A 151 -13.11 -16.36 -2.42
N GLU A 152 -12.75 -15.21 -2.99
CA GLU A 152 -12.46 -13.98 -2.23
C GLU A 152 -13.63 -13.51 -1.36
N CYS A 153 -14.86 -13.81 -1.77
CA CYS A 153 -16.06 -13.49 -1.00
C CYS A 153 -16.29 -14.45 0.18
N ILE A 154 -15.79 -15.68 0.16
CA ILE A 154 -16.15 -16.69 1.16
C ILE A 154 -14.99 -17.21 2.00
N GLU A 155 -13.77 -17.20 1.49
CA GLU A 155 -12.59 -17.85 2.08
C GLU A 155 -12.18 -17.29 3.45
N ASP A 156 -12.52 -16.05 3.75
CA ASP A 156 -12.25 -15.39 5.04
C ASP A 156 -13.45 -15.47 6.01
N VAL A 157 -14.43 -16.32 5.72
CA VAL A 157 -15.62 -16.47 6.55
C VAL A 157 -15.83 -17.93 6.91
N SER A 158 -16.10 -18.18 8.18
CA SER A 158 -16.50 -19.51 8.65
C SER A 158 -17.72 -20.03 7.86
N PRO A 159 -17.70 -21.33 7.47
CA PRO A 159 -16.68 -22.34 7.82
C PRO A 159 -15.48 -22.39 6.87
N ALA A 160 -15.48 -21.68 5.73
CA ALA A 160 -14.43 -21.81 4.71
C ALA A 160 -13.04 -21.41 5.24
N SER A 161 -12.98 -20.38 6.08
CA SER A 161 -11.74 -20.02 6.78
C SER A 161 -11.21 -21.15 7.68
N ASP A 162 -12.13 -21.85 8.34
CA ASP A 162 -11.81 -22.92 9.29
C ASP A 162 -11.32 -24.16 8.54
N VAL A 163 -11.98 -24.51 7.43
CA VAL A 163 -11.54 -25.56 6.48
C VAL A 163 -10.11 -25.31 6.02
N ARG A 164 -9.77 -24.08 5.59
CA ARG A 164 -8.42 -23.74 5.10
C ARG A 164 -7.36 -23.85 6.19
N LEU A 165 -7.67 -23.36 7.40
CA LEU A 165 -6.79 -23.44 8.57
C LEU A 165 -6.57 -24.90 9.02
N GLU A 166 -7.63 -25.69 9.08
CA GLU A 166 -7.58 -27.11 9.42
C GLU A 166 -6.79 -27.90 8.35
N PHE A 167 -7.04 -27.64 7.05
CA PHE A 167 -6.31 -28.28 5.96
C PHE A 167 -4.81 -27.99 6.03
N GLN A 168 -4.43 -26.73 6.26
CA GLN A 168 -3.04 -26.31 6.43
C GLN A 168 -2.35 -27.09 7.56
N ARG A 169 -3.03 -27.23 8.71
CA ARG A 169 -2.50 -27.97 9.87
C ARG A 169 -2.37 -29.47 9.59
N THR A 170 -3.40 -30.08 9.00
CA THR A 170 -3.44 -31.52 8.70
C THR A 170 -2.34 -31.92 7.71
N HIS A 171 -2.12 -31.11 6.67
CA HIS A 171 -1.13 -31.39 5.62
C HIS A 171 0.21 -30.65 5.82
N LYS A 172 0.40 -30.00 6.97
CA LYS A 172 1.63 -29.26 7.34
C LYS A 172 2.11 -28.29 6.26
N ARG A 173 1.17 -27.59 5.61
CA ARG A 173 1.47 -26.64 4.53
C ARG A 173 2.00 -25.32 5.10
N PRO A 174 3.01 -24.69 4.46
CA PRO A 174 3.52 -23.39 4.92
C PRO A 174 2.45 -22.29 4.80
N ASP A 175 1.68 -22.32 3.70
CA ASP A 175 0.67 -21.32 3.38
C ASP A 175 -0.76 -21.90 3.39
N LEU A 176 -1.74 -21.02 3.61
CA LEU A 176 -3.16 -21.34 3.44
C LEU A 176 -3.46 -21.65 1.97
N GLN A 177 -3.94 -22.86 1.71
CA GLN A 177 -4.38 -23.25 0.38
C GLN A 177 -5.70 -22.57 0.01
N PRO A 178 -5.89 -22.16 -1.26
CA PRO A 178 -7.19 -21.74 -1.77
C PRO A 178 -8.23 -22.84 -1.62
N LEU A 179 -9.48 -22.46 -1.41
CA LEU A 179 -10.55 -23.44 -1.20
C LEU A 179 -10.77 -24.33 -2.44
N ALA A 180 -10.60 -23.77 -3.64
CA ALA A 180 -10.71 -24.51 -4.90
C ALA A 180 -9.66 -25.63 -5.02
N GLU A 181 -8.42 -25.39 -4.56
CA GLU A 181 -7.36 -26.41 -4.57
C GLU A 181 -7.64 -27.52 -3.54
N ILE A 182 -8.15 -27.15 -2.36
CA ILE A 182 -8.62 -28.11 -1.35
C ILE A 182 -9.77 -28.95 -1.91
N ALA A 183 -10.69 -28.34 -2.66
CA ALA A 183 -11.76 -29.06 -3.33
C ALA A 183 -11.22 -30.04 -4.38
N SER A 184 -10.30 -29.60 -5.24
CA SER A 184 -9.61 -30.47 -6.20
C SER A 184 -8.94 -31.65 -5.50
N TYR A 185 -8.22 -31.40 -4.40
CA TYR A 185 -7.55 -32.43 -3.61
C TYR A 185 -8.54 -33.51 -3.12
N TYR A 186 -9.66 -33.13 -2.50
CA TYR A 186 -10.61 -34.11 -1.97
C TYR A 186 -11.47 -34.78 -3.05
N ILE A 187 -11.80 -34.08 -4.14
CA ILE A 187 -12.51 -34.67 -5.29
C ILE A 187 -11.64 -35.78 -5.90
N LEU A 188 -10.36 -35.50 -6.15
CA LEU A 188 -9.40 -36.47 -6.68
C LEU A 188 -9.17 -37.65 -5.72
N GLY A 189 -9.20 -37.39 -4.41
CA GLY A 189 -9.12 -38.41 -3.36
C GLY A 189 -10.38 -39.22 -3.12
N SER A 190 -11.50 -38.87 -3.75
CA SER A 190 -12.78 -39.50 -3.45
C SER A 190 -12.83 -40.96 -3.93
N PRO A 191 -13.60 -41.84 -3.24
CA PRO A 191 -13.81 -43.21 -3.71
C PRO A 191 -14.44 -43.29 -5.11
N ALA A 192 -15.27 -42.30 -5.48
CA ALA A 192 -15.88 -42.24 -6.80
C ALA A 192 -14.83 -41.95 -7.90
N PHE A 193 -13.87 -41.06 -7.63
CA PHE A 193 -12.79 -40.79 -8.58
C PHE A 193 -11.82 -41.98 -8.72
N ALA A 194 -11.56 -42.70 -7.61
CA ALA A 194 -10.79 -43.96 -7.67
C ALA A 194 -11.46 -45.00 -8.60
N GLN A 195 -12.78 -45.18 -8.48
CA GLN A 195 -13.55 -46.05 -9.37
C GLN A 195 -13.50 -45.59 -10.83
N LEU A 196 -13.49 -44.27 -11.08
CA LEU A 196 -13.29 -43.74 -12.42
C LEU A 196 -11.91 -44.14 -12.98
N LEU A 197 -10.83 -43.95 -12.21
CA LEU A 197 -9.48 -44.34 -12.62
C LEU A 197 -9.34 -45.84 -12.89
N GLU A 198 -10.03 -46.68 -12.11
CA GLU A 198 -10.10 -48.13 -12.36
C GLU A 198 -10.76 -48.42 -13.71
N GLN A 199 -11.91 -47.79 -14.00
CA GLN A 199 -12.57 -47.96 -15.29
C GLN A 199 -11.72 -47.46 -16.45
N VAL A 200 -11.04 -46.32 -16.29
CA VAL A 200 -10.10 -45.78 -17.28
C VAL A 200 -8.99 -46.78 -17.57
N THR A 201 -8.36 -47.32 -16.52
CA THR A 201 -7.26 -48.29 -16.63
C THR A 201 -7.72 -49.58 -17.33
N ARG A 202 -8.91 -50.09 -16.97
CA ARG A 202 -9.54 -51.25 -17.62
C ARG A 202 -9.86 -51.01 -19.09
N LEU A 203 -10.52 -49.90 -19.41
CA LEU A 203 -11.00 -49.59 -20.77
C LEU A 203 -9.84 -49.29 -21.72
N CYS A 204 -8.81 -48.60 -21.25
CA CYS A 204 -7.65 -48.21 -22.05
C CYS A 204 -6.50 -49.23 -21.99
N ARG A 205 -6.67 -50.37 -21.29
CA ARG A 205 -5.68 -51.44 -21.13
C ARG A 205 -4.32 -50.93 -20.62
N LEU A 206 -4.37 -50.06 -19.62
CA LEU A 206 -3.18 -49.45 -19.03
C LEU A 206 -2.64 -50.30 -17.89
N GLU A 207 -1.36 -50.10 -17.58
CA GLU A 207 -0.76 -50.66 -16.37
C GLU A 207 -1.42 -50.06 -15.11
N THR A 208 -1.76 -50.93 -14.15
CA THR A 208 -2.31 -50.51 -12.86
C THR A 208 -1.24 -49.78 -12.06
N MET A 209 -1.63 -48.65 -11.47
CA MET A 209 -0.77 -47.81 -10.63
C MET A 209 -1.48 -47.54 -9.31
N ASP A 210 -1.15 -48.30 -8.28
CA ASP A 210 -1.80 -48.22 -6.97
C ASP A 210 -1.65 -46.83 -6.31
N ASP A 211 -0.58 -46.11 -6.65
CA ASP A 211 -0.24 -44.79 -6.13
C ASP A 211 -0.73 -43.62 -7.01
N LEU A 212 -1.43 -43.89 -8.12
CA LEU A 212 -1.83 -42.83 -9.06
C LEU A 212 -2.72 -41.78 -8.39
N GLN A 213 -3.73 -42.22 -7.63
CA GLN A 213 -4.66 -41.31 -6.99
C GLN A 213 -3.96 -40.36 -5.99
N ASP A 214 -3.13 -40.92 -5.10
CA ASP A 214 -2.32 -40.14 -4.15
C ASP A 214 -1.45 -39.11 -4.87
N LYS A 215 -0.77 -39.53 -5.95
CA LYS A 215 0.07 -38.63 -6.74
C LYS A 215 -0.72 -37.52 -7.41
N LEU A 216 -1.92 -37.78 -7.92
CA LEU A 216 -2.78 -36.72 -8.48
C LEU A 216 -3.19 -35.69 -7.43
N GLN A 217 -3.62 -36.15 -6.25
CA GLN A 217 -3.99 -35.26 -5.15
C GLN A 217 -2.82 -34.37 -4.73
N ARG A 218 -1.62 -34.96 -4.58
CA ARG A 218 -0.42 -34.24 -4.16
C ARG A 218 0.06 -33.26 -5.23
N ALA A 219 -0.01 -33.63 -6.51
CA ALA A 219 0.39 -32.74 -7.61
C ALA A 219 -0.40 -31.42 -7.61
N VAL A 220 -1.72 -31.47 -7.45
CA VAL A 220 -2.59 -30.27 -7.58
C VAL A 220 -2.45 -29.28 -6.43
N ILE A 221 -1.88 -29.69 -5.29
CA ILE A 221 -1.56 -28.80 -4.18
C ILE A 221 -0.07 -28.45 -4.10
N GLY A 222 0.71 -28.79 -5.14
CA GLY A 222 2.15 -28.53 -5.17
C GLY A 222 2.92 -29.33 -4.12
N GLU A 223 2.66 -30.63 -3.99
CA GLU A 223 3.46 -31.57 -3.21
C GLU A 223 4.25 -32.52 -4.10
N SER A 224 5.41 -32.96 -3.59
CA SER A 224 6.26 -33.91 -4.33
C SER A 224 5.56 -35.23 -4.62
N ILE A 225 5.66 -35.69 -5.87
CA ILE A 225 5.02 -36.91 -6.38
C ILE A 225 6.01 -37.97 -6.87
N ASP A 226 7.31 -37.66 -6.85
CA ASP A 226 8.37 -38.57 -7.30
C ASP A 226 9.61 -38.37 -6.42
N THR A 227 10.34 -39.46 -6.21
CA THR A 227 11.52 -39.50 -5.32
C THR A 227 12.84 -39.55 -6.10
N GLU A 228 12.79 -39.66 -7.42
CA GLU A 228 13.92 -39.67 -8.35
C GLU A 228 13.97 -38.38 -9.15
N VAL A 229 12.85 -37.99 -9.75
CA VAL A 229 12.69 -36.72 -10.46
C VAL A 229 12.07 -35.73 -9.48
N LEU A 230 12.95 -35.03 -8.76
CA LEU A 230 12.55 -34.00 -7.81
C LEU A 230 11.83 -32.88 -8.58
N LEU A 231 10.84 -32.27 -7.93
CA LEU A 231 10.04 -31.16 -8.49
C LEU A 231 9.15 -31.53 -9.69
N LEU A 232 8.90 -32.81 -9.95
CA LEU A 232 8.01 -33.23 -11.05
C LEU A 232 6.61 -32.57 -11.01
N HIS A 233 6.09 -32.32 -9.81
CA HIS A 233 4.81 -31.62 -9.59
C HIS A 233 4.85 -30.15 -10.03
N GLU A 234 6.02 -29.51 -10.02
CA GLU A 234 6.20 -28.11 -10.42
C GLU A 234 5.97 -27.87 -11.91
N LEU A 235 5.91 -28.92 -12.73
CA LEU A 235 5.45 -28.82 -14.12
C LEU A 235 3.95 -28.47 -14.20
N VAL A 236 3.18 -28.76 -13.16
CA VAL A 236 1.72 -28.48 -13.07
C VAL A 236 1.44 -27.32 -12.12
N THR A 237 2.10 -27.30 -10.97
CA THR A 237 1.91 -26.27 -9.91
C THR A 237 3.27 -25.93 -9.30
N GLY A 238 3.84 -24.80 -9.71
CA GLY A 238 5.23 -24.45 -9.48
C GLY A 238 5.61 -23.03 -9.92
N PRO A 239 6.91 -22.72 -10.01
CA PRO A 239 7.38 -21.37 -10.30
C PRO A 239 7.25 -20.97 -11.78
N PHE A 240 7.20 -21.92 -12.72
CA PHE A 240 7.01 -21.71 -14.17
C PHE A 240 6.11 -22.80 -14.78
N ASP A 241 5.07 -23.18 -14.05
CA ASP A 241 4.20 -24.30 -14.37
C ASP A 241 3.33 -24.11 -15.64
N ALA A 242 2.81 -25.23 -16.14
CA ALA A 242 1.92 -25.26 -17.28
C ALA A 242 0.61 -24.47 -17.07
N ASP A 243 0.09 -24.41 -15.84
CA ASP A 243 -1.12 -23.65 -15.51
C ASP A 243 -0.91 -22.17 -15.85
N ARG A 244 0.19 -21.60 -15.35
CA ARG A 244 0.59 -20.22 -15.60
C ARG A 244 0.86 -19.93 -17.07
N LEU A 245 1.59 -20.82 -17.74
CA LEU A 245 1.91 -20.63 -19.15
C LEU A 245 0.65 -20.61 -20.03
N ASP A 246 -0.36 -21.44 -19.72
CA ASP A 246 -1.65 -21.39 -20.41
C ASP A 246 -2.43 -20.12 -20.04
N TYR A 247 -2.74 -19.90 -18.75
CA TYR A 247 -3.70 -18.85 -18.40
C TYR A 247 -3.17 -17.47 -18.80
N LEU A 248 -1.86 -17.21 -18.71
CA LEU A 248 -1.30 -15.91 -19.11
C LEU A 248 -1.55 -15.67 -20.59
N THR A 249 -1.12 -16.60 -21.44
CA THR A 249 -1.25 -16.49 -22.90
C THR A 249 -2.71 -16.47 -23.32
N ARG A 250 -3.53 -17.37 -22.77
CA ARG A 250 -4.97 -17.45 -23.04
C ARG A 250 -5.69 -16.18 -22.63
N ASN A 251 -5.44 -15.66 -21.43
CA ASN A 251 -6.05 -14.40 -20.98
C ASN A 251 -5.63 -13.24 -21.89
N ALA A 252 -4.36 -13.19 -22.34
CA ALA A 252 -3.87 -12.19 -23.28
C ALA A 252 -4.69 -12.18 -24.57
N VAL A 253 -4.76 -13.34 -25.22
CA VAL A 253 -5.43 -13.54 -26.50
C VAL A 253 -6.92 -13.22 -26.38
N MET A 254 -7.59 -13.78 -25.36
CA MET A 254 -9.02 -13.64 -25.16
C MET A 254 -9.43 -12.23 -24.71
N CYS A 255 -8.56 -11.50 -24.01
CA CYS A 255 -8.81 -10.09 -23.67
C CYS A 255 -8.37 -9.12 -24.77
N GLY A 256 -7.61 -9.58 -25.76
CA GLY A 256 -6.98 -8.70 -26.76
C GLY A 256 -5.92 -7.78 -26.16
N VAL A 257 -5.21 -8.24 -25.13
CA VAL A 257 -4.16 -7.49 -24.45
C VAL A 257 -2.81 -8.10 -24.84
N PRO A 258 -1.90 -7.35 -25.47
CA PRO A 258 -0.58 -7.89 -25.81
C PRO A 258 0.22 -8.13 -24.53
N ILE A 259 0.77 -9.35 -24.43
CA ILE A 259 1.73 -9.76 -23.41
C ILE A 259 3.13 -9.83 -24.04
N VAL A 260 4.16 -9.50 -23.26
CA VAL A 260 5.57 -9.63 -23.63
C VAL A 260 6.14 -10.87 -22.93
N ALA A 261 5.81 -12.06 -23.42
CA ALA A 261 6.39 -13.31 -22.95
C ALA A 261 6.49 -14.35 -24.08
N ASP A 262 7.72 -14.79 -24.37
CA ASP A 262 7.99 -15.88 -25.31
C ASP A 262 7.91 -17.24 -24.60
N VAL A 263 6.68 -17.72 -24.39
CA VAL A 263 6.41 -19.02 -23.76
C VAL A 263 7.09 -20.19 -24.49
N PRO A 264 7.03 -20.30 -25.84
CA PRO A 264 7.76 -21.34 -26.56
C PRO A 264 9.26 -21.34 -26.27
N ARG A 265 9.89 -20.16 -26.24
CA ARG A 265 11.32 -20.05 -25.91
C ARG A 265 11.61 -20.47 -24.48
N LEU A 266 10.77 -20.11 -23.51
CA LEU A 266 10.93 -20.55 -22.12
C LEU A 266 10.86 -22.08 -22.02
N ILE A 267 9.84 -22.69 -22.63
CA ILE A 267 9.65 -24.15 -22.63
C ILE A 267 10.88 -24.84 -23.23
N GLN A 268 11.40 -24.36 -24.36
CA GLN A 268 12.62 -24.89 -24.98
C GLN A 268 13.83 -24.88 -24.02
N LYS A 269 13.84 -24.01 -23.02
CA LYS A 269 14.92 -23.91 -22.03
C LYS A 269 14.68 -24.77 -20.80
N VAL A 270 13.51 -25.36 -20.62
CA VAL A 270 13.23 -26.28 -19.51
C VAL A 270 13.91 -27.62 -19.76
N ARG A 271 14.65 -28.09 -18.75
CA ARG A 271 15.42 -29.33 -18.78
C ARG A 271 15.52 -29.95 -17.39
N ALA A 272 16.06 -31.16 -17.31
CA ALA A 272 16.42 -31.77 -16.04
C ALA A 272 17.92 -32.08 -15.99
N VAL A 273 18.53 -31.90 -14.83
CA VAL A 273 19.94 -32.26 -14.60
C VAL A 273 20.06 -33.31 -13.52
N ARG A 274 21.06 -34.18 -13.70
CA ARG A 274 21.44 -35.19 -12.73
C ARG A 274 22.31 -34.55 -11.64
N VAL A 275 21.91 -34.68 -10.39
CA VAL A 275 22.58 -34.11 -9.23
C VAL A 275 22.82 -35.19 -8.19
N ASP A 276 24.04 -35.27 -7.68
CA ASP A 276 24.39 -36.18 -6.58
C ASP A 276 23.75 -35.73 -5.27
N LYS A 277 23.48 -36.68 -4.37
CA LYS A 277 22.86 -36.42 -3.07
C LYS A 277 23.56 -35.33 -2.25
N GLN A 278 24.88 -35.22 -2.37
CA GLN A 278 25.70 -34.20 -1.68
C GLN A 278 25.55 -32.80 -2.29
N GLY A 279 25.24 -32.72 -3.59
CA GLY A 279 25.05 -31.46 -4.32
C GLY A 279 23.60 -30.95 -4.31
N LEU A 280 22.67 -31.68 -3.67
CA LEU A 280 21.27 -31.26 -3.59
C LEU A 280 21.09 -29.97 -2.76
N PRO A 281 20.30 -29.00 -3.26
CA PRO A 281 19.85 -27.86 -2.46
C PRO A 281 19.21 -28.29 -1.14
N ARG A 282 19.49 -27.56 -0.05
CA ARG A 282 19.08 -27.93 1.32
C ARG A 282 17.58 -28.19 1.47
N ASN A 283 16.75 -27.41 0.80
CA ASN A 283 15.29 -27.55 0.80
C ASN A 283 14.79 -28.82 0.07
N LEU A 284 15.60 -29.41 -0.81
CA LEU A 284 15.25 -30.64 -1.54
C LEU A 284 15.79 -31.90 -0.86
N GLN A 285 16.74 -31.78 0.07
CA GLN A 285 17.31 -32.92 0.80
C GLN A 285 16.26 -33.71 1.61
N GLY A 286 15.22 -33.04 2.12
CA GLY A 286 14.11 -33.68 2.83
C GLY A 286 13.13 -34.44 1.94
N ILE A 287 13.13 -34.16 0.63
CA ILE A 287 12.28 -34.80 -0.38
C ILE A 287 12.99 -36.01 -0.99
N ALA A 288 14.33 -35.95 -1.05
CA ALA A 288 15.20 -37.00 -1.57
C ALA A 288 15.13 -38.29 -0.70
N GLY A 289 14.29 -39.24 -1.11
CA GLY A 289 14.10 -40.51 -0.42
C GLY A 289 15.16 -41.57 -0.75
N GLY A 290 15.53 -42.40 0.23
CA GLY A 290 16.18 -43.70 0.02
C GLY A 290 17.73 -43.72 -0.10
N HIS A 291 18.25 -44.91 -0.46
CA HIS A 291 19.68 -45.22 -0.67
C HIS A 291 20.25 -44.74 -2.02
N ARG A 292 19.52 -43.88 -2.76
CA ARG A 292 19.96 -43.40 -4.08
C ARG A 292 21.07 -42.36 -3.94
N ASN A 293 22.05 -42.45 -4.84
CA ASN A 293 23.21 -41.55 -4.86
C ASN A 293 23.00 -40.32 -5.75
N HIS A 294 22.07 -40.37 -6.72
CA HIS A 294 21.78 -39.30 -7.67
C HIS A 294 20.27 -39.13 -7.88
N PHE A 295 19.88 -37.92 -8.29
CA PHE A 295 18.50 -37.48 -8.52
C PHE A 295 18.44 -36.58 -9.77
N TYR A 296 17.26 -36.43 -10.36
CA TYR A 296 17.01 -35.43 -11.39
C TYR A 296 16.30 -34.23 -10.78
N ILE A 297 16.73 -33.01 -11.14
CA ILE A 297 16.05 -31.76 -10.79
C ILE A 297 15.62 -31.08 -12.08
N THR A 298 14.33 -30.76 -12.20
CA THR A 298 13.82 -29.92 -13.29
C THR A 298 14.12 -28.45 -13.03
N GLY A 299 14.55 -27.74 -14.06
CA GLY A 299 14.83 -26.31 -14.02
C GLY A 299 14.92 -25.70 -15.40
N ILE A 300 15.31 -24.44 -15.47
CA ILE A 300 15.45 -23.68 -16.71
C ILE A 300 16.93 -23.48 -17.00
N ALA A 301 17.36 -23.63 -18.24
CA ALA A 301 18.70 -23.25 -18.64
C ALA A 301 19.01 -21.80 -18.25
N HIS A 302 20.21 -21.50 -17.75
CA HIS A 302 20.60 -20.12 -17.41
C HIS A 302 20.39 -19.14 -18.59
N SER A 303 20.55 -19.60 -19.84
CA SER A 303 20.24 -18.80 -21.05
C SER A 303 18.75 -18.43 -21.24
N GLY A 304 17.85 -19.02 -20.44
CA GLY A 304 16.40 -18.78 -20.42
C GLY A 304 15.93 -17.89 -19.27
N SER A 305 16.84 -17.37 -18.41
CA SER A 305 16.47 -16.51 -17.28
C SER A 305 15.66 -15.29 -17.72
N ARG A 306 16.02 -14.65 -18.84
CA ARG A 306 15.26 -13.52 -19.41
C ARG A 306 13.82 -13.90 -19.80
N SER A 307 13.60 -15.09 -20.35
CA SER A 307 12.24 -15.53 -20.70
C SER A 307 11.40 -15.82 -19.45
N LEU A 308 12.03 -16.22 -18.34
CA LEU A 308 11.36 -16.35 -17.04
C LEU A 308 10.97 -14.97 -16.47
N GLU A 309 11.86 -13.97 -16.57
CA GLU A 309 11.55 -12.58 -16.19
C GLU A 309 10.40 -11.99 -17.01
N GLU A 310 10.37 -12.27 -18.32
CA GLU A 310 9.27 -11.88 -19.21
C GLU A 310 7.92 -12.43 -18.73
N VAL A 311 7.86 -13.71 -18.29
CA VAL A 311 6.65 -14.31 -17.72
C VAL A 311 6.21 -13.60 -16.43
N ALA A 312 7.14 -13.25 -15.55
CA ALA A 312 6.83 -12.51 -14.32
C ALA A 312 6.29 -11.09 -14.63
N LEU A 313 6.89 -10.40 -15.61
CA LEU A 313 6.42 -9.10 -16.06
C LEU A 313 5.04 -9.20 -16.74
N ALA A 314 4.83 -10.22 -17.56
CA ALA A 314 3.56 -10.52 -18.21
C ALA A 314 2.44 -10.72 -17.20
N GLU A 315 2.67 -11.51 -16.16
CA GLU A 315 1.73 -11.72 -15.05
C GLU A 315 1.38 -10.40 -14.37
N THR A 316 2.40 -9.60 -14.03
CA THR A 316 2.22 -8.28 -13.43
C THR A 316 1.35 -7.36 -14.29
N LEU A 317 1.63 -7.30 -15.60
CA LEU A 317 0.88 -6.48 -16.54
C LEU A 317 -0.55 -6.96 -16.73
N MET A 318 -0.78 -8.28 -16.78
CA MET A 318 -2.13 -8.85 -16.88
C MET A 318 -2.96 -8.59 -15.62
N PHE A 319 -2.34 -8.74 -14.46
CA PHE A 319 -2.97 -8.43 -13.19
C PHE A 319 -3.39 -6.95 -13.14
N ASP A 320 -2.51 -6.01 -13.52
CA ASP A 320 -2.81 -4.57 -13.55
C ASP A 320 -3.89 -4.21 -14.59
N LYS A 321 -3.73 -4.65 -15.85
CA LYS A 321 -4.59 -4.22 -16.96
C LYS A 321 -5.96 -4.89 -16.96
N VAL A 322 -6.05 -6.17 -16.61
CA VAL A 322 -7.28 -6.96 -16.74
C VAL A 322 -7.94 -7.15 -15.38
N LEU A 323 -7.25 -7.81 -14.44
CA LEU A 323 -7.85 -8.22 -13.17
C LEU A 323 -8.12 -7.03 -12.25
N ARG A 324 -7.24 -6.03 -12.24
CA ARG A 324 -7.41 -4.80 -11.43
C ARG A 324 -8.18 -3.69 -12.12
N GLN A 325 -8.67 -3.94 -13.32
CA GLN A 325 -9.46 -2.97 -14.07
C GLN A 325 -10.71 -2.58 -13.25
N HIS A 326 -10.92 -1.27 -13.10
CA HIS A 326 -11.91 -0.74 -12.16
C HIS A 326 -13.38 -1.13 -12.44
N LYS A 327 -13.78 -1.45 -13.68
CA LYS A 327 -15.11 -1.96 -14.04
C LYS A 327 -15.22 -3.45 -13.75
N VAL A 328 -14.15 -4.22 -13.96
CA VAL A 328 -14.06 -5.62 -13.53
C VAL A 328 -14.25 -5.68 -12.01
N ARG A 329 -13.47 -4.90 -11.25
CA ARG A 329 -13.61 -4.79 -9.78
C ARG A 329 -14.99 -4.32 -9.32
N ALA A 330 -15.62 -3.40 -10.06
CA ALA A 330 -16.99 -2.99 -9.76
C ALA A 330 -17.99 -4.15 -9.91
N ALA A 331 -17.83 -4.97 -10.95
CA ALA A 331 -18.65 -6.15 -11.18
C ALA A 331 -18.36 -7.26 -10.14
N GLU A 332 -17.11 -7.47 -9.75
CA GLU A 332 -16.72 -8.43 -8.71
C GLU A 332 -17.40 -8.10 -7.38
N VAL A 333 -17.34 -6.83 -6.97
CA VAL A 333 -18.01 -6.33 -5.77
C VAL A 333 -19.52 -6.54 -5.83
N MET A 334 -20.14 -6.38 -7.01
CA MET A 334 -21.57 -6.69 -7.19
C MET A 334 -21.85 -8.19 -7.02
N VAL A 335 -20.97 -9.06 -7.52
CA VAL A 335 -21.04 -10.51 -7.27
C VAL A 335 -20.87 -10.82 -5.78
N HIS A 336 -19.96 -10.15 -5.09
CA HIS A 336 -19.78 -10.32 -3.64
C HIS A 336 -21.07 -10.04 -2.86
N ILE A 337 -21.82 -8.99 -3.25
CA ILE A 337 -23.13 -8.70 -2.67
C ILE A 337 -24.10 -9.85 -2.94
N ILE A 338 -24.24 -10.30 -4.20
CA ILE A 338 -25.15 -11.38 -4.58
C ILE A 338 -24.85 -12.64 -3.78
N VAL A 339 -23.59 -13.10 -3.77
CA VAL A 339 -23.13 -14.29 -3.05
C VAL A 339 -23.36 -14.13 -1.54
N GLY A 340 -23.06 -12.96 -0.99
CA GLY A 340 -23.31 -12.64 0.42
C GLY A 340 -24.80 -12.73 0.79
N LYS A 341 -25.70 -12.37 -0.11
CA LYS A 341 -27.15 -12.51 0.08
C LYS A 341 -27.63 -13.96 -0.12
N LEU A 342 -27.08 -14.68 -1.09
CA LEU A 342 -27.39 -16.11 -1.31
C LEU A 342 -27.06 -16.95 -0.08
N ARG A 343 -25.96 -16.67 0.62
CA ARG A 343 -25.63 -17.32 1.90
C ARG A 343 -26.71 -17.17 2.96
N ILE A 344 -27.35 -16.00 3.05
CA ILE A 344 -28.46 -15.76 4.00
C ILE A 344 -29.72 -16.53 3.58
N LEU A 345 -29.93 -16.68 2.27
CA LEU A 345 -31.13 -17.27 1.68
C LEU A 345 -31.13 -18.79 1.73
N LEU A 346 -29.97 -19.40 1.48
CA LEU A 346 -29.79 -20.84 1.48
C LEU A 346 -29.55 -21.42 2.87
N ASP A 347 -29.43 -20.56 3.89
CA ASP A 347 -29.04 -20.95 5.25
C ASP A 347 -27.74 -21.78 5.28
N GLU A 348 -26.94 -21.63 4.22
CA GLU A 348 -25.88 -22.55 3.89
C GLU A 348 -24.62 -22.07 4.60
N THR A 349 -24.43 -22.63 5.78
CA THR A 349 -23.21 -22.53 6.58
C THR A 349 -22.15 -23.50 6.11
N SER A 350 -22.25 -24.05 4.89
CA SER A 350 -21.22 -24.91 4.30
C SER A 350 -20.29 -24.11 3.39
N ALA A 351 -19.02 -24.53 3.33
CA ALA A 351 -18.04 -24.05 2.36
C ALA A 351 -18.35 -24.50 0.91
N MET A 352 -19.34 -25.38 0.70
CA MET A 352 -19.73 -25.92 -0.61
C MET A 352 -20.52 -24.96 -1.50
N LEU A 353 -21.11 -23.88 -0.97
CA LEU A 353 -22.01 -23.02 -1.73
C LEU A 353 -21.44 -22.61 -3.11
N PRO A 354 -20.17 -22.18 -3.26
CA PRO A 354 -19.66 -21.80 -4.58
C PRO A 354 -19.49 -22.96 -5.57
N MET A 355 -19.45 -24.21 -5.09
CA MET A 355 -19.38 -25.41 -5.92
C MET A 355 -20.75 -25.86 -6.45
N THR A 356 -21.83 -25.51 -5.74
CA THR A 356 -23.20 -25.95 -6.07
C THR A 356 -23.91 -25.03 -7.07
N ILE A 357 -23.31 -23.90 -7.41
CA ILE A 357 -23.85 -22.89 -8.33
C ILE A 357 -22.94 -22.70 -9.55
N TYR A 358 -23.47 -22.04 -10.58
CA TYR A 358 -22.75 -21.71 -11.83
C TYR A 358 -22.75 -20.21 -12.08
N ASP A 359 -21.81 -19.73 -12.89
CA ASP A 359 -21.66 -18.31 -13.23
C ASP A 359 -22.97 -17.69 -13.75
N ASP A 360 -23.63 -18.39 -14.66
CA ASP A 360 -24.86 -17.91 -15.29
C ASP A 360 -26.05 -17.90 -14.32
N GLN A 361 -26.02 -18.68 -13.23
CA GLN A 361 -27.05 -18.61 -12.19
C GLN A 361 -26.87 -17.38 -11.29
N ILE A 362 -25.63 -16.91 -11.11
CA ILE A 362 -25.34 -15.68 -10.36
C ILE A 362 -25.72 -14.45 -11.20
N ILE A 363 -25.26 -14.38 -12.45
CA ILE A 363 -25.58 -13.26 -13.36
C ILE A 363 -27.08 -13.28 -13.73
N GLY A 364 -27.60 -14.47 -14.04
CA GLY A 364 -28.98 -14.72 -14.44
C GLY A 364 -30.00 -14.69 -13.30
N LEU A 365 -29.61 -14.32 -12.08
CA LEU A 365 -30.49 -14.42 -10.91
C LEU A 365 -31.74 -13.56 -11.06
N THR A 366 -32.91 -14.20 -11.00
CA THR A 366 -34.26 -13.61 -11.03
C THR A 366 -35.06 -14.12 -9.84
N GLU A 367 -36.25 -13.57 -9.60
CA GLU A 367 -37.15 -14.09 -8.55
C GLU A 367 -37.52 -15.57 -8.79
N ALA A 368 -37.74 -15.96 -10.05
CA ALA A 368 -38.07 -17.32 -10.44
C ALA A 368 -36.88 -18.27 -10.21
N SER A 369 -35.69 -17.92 -10.71
CA SER A 369 -34.50 -18.76 -10.52
C SER A 369 -34.07 -18.82 -9.06
N LEU A 370 -34.27 -17.75 -8.28
CA LEU A 370 -34.01 -17.76 -6.84
C LEU A 370 -34.97 -18.69 -6.09
N SER A 371 -36.24 -18.74 -6.51
CA SER A 371 -37.22 -19.67 -5.95
C SER A 371 -36.82 -21.13 -6.21
N MET A 372 -36.31 -21.41 -7.42
CA MET A 372 -35.78 -22.74 -7.76
C MET A 372 -34.53 -23.07 -6.94
N LEU A 373 -33.61 -22.10 -6.79
CA LEU A 373 -32.35 -22.28 -6.09
C LEU A 373 -32.53 -22.48 -4.59
N THR A 374 -33.48 -21.78 -3.96
CA THR A 374 -33.75 -21.89 -2.52
C THR A 374 -34.81 -22.93 -2.16
N GLY A 375 -35.48 -23.52 -3.16
CA GLY A 375 -36.66 -24.36 -2.96
C GLY A 375 -37.86 -23.65 -2.31
N THR A 376 -37.78 -22.33 -2.09
CA THR A 376 -38.80 -21.52 -1.42
C THR A 376 -39.33 -20.45 -2.38
N PRO A 377 -40.66 -20.40 -2.64
CA PRO A 377 -41.24 -19.36 -3.48
C PRO A 377 -40.89 -17.95 -3.00
N TYR A 378 -40.47 -17.07 -3.91
CA TYR A 378 -40.01 -15.72 -3.59
C TYR A 378 -41.04 -14.88 -2.81
N ASN A 379 -42.32 -15.05 -3.11
CA ASN A 379 -43.43 -14.40 -2.41
C ASN A 379 -43.63 -14.91 -0.97
N HIS A 380 -43.12 -16.09 -0.62
CA HIS A 380 -43.18 -16.65 0.73
C HIS A 380 -42.01 -16.22 1.62
N LEU A 381 -40.97 -15.61 1.05
CA LEU A 381 -39.86 -15.06 1.84
C LEU A 381 -40.33 -13.86 2.68
N THR A 382 -39.91 -13.82 3.95
CA THR A 382 -40.24 -12.73 4.89
C THR A 382 -38.99 -12.15 5.56
N GLY A 383 -39.14 -11.00 6.23
CA GLY A 383 -38.10 -10.39 7.06
C GLY A 383 -36.73 -10.22 6.37
N THR A 384 -35.68 -10.70 7.04
CA THR A 384 -34.28 -10.62 6.55
C THR A 384 -34.07 -11.38 5.25
N ARG A 385 -34.70 -12.56 5.08
CA ARG A 385 -34.60 -13.33 3.83
C ARG A 385 -35.25 -12.57 2.67
N LYS A 386 -36.41 -11.94 2.86
CA LYS A 386 -37.04 -11.12 1.81
C LYS A 386 -36.16 -9.94 1.40
N ARG A 387 -35.55 -9.24 2.35
CA ARG A 387 -34.62 -8.14 2.06
C ARG A 387 -33.39 -8.62 1.30
N ALA A 388 -32.78 -9.73 1.73
CA ALA A 388 -31.63 -10.32 1.04
C ALA A 388 -31.98 -10.72 -0.40
N ALA A 389 -33.14 -11.32 -0.62
CA ALA A 389 -33.62 -11.69 -1.95
C ALA A 389 -33.81 -10.49 -2.87
N ARG A 390 -34.44 -9.41 -2.37
CA ARG A 390 -34.62 -8.16 -3.13
C ARG A 390 -33.29 -7.56 -3.56
N VAL A 391 -32.33 -7.45 -2.65
CA VAL A 391 -30.99 -6.92 -2.96
C VAL A 391 -30.26 -7.81 -3.98
N ALA A 392 -30.28 -9.13 -3.79
CA ALA A 392 -29.61 -10.07 -4.70
C ALA A 392 -30.15 -9.98 -6.13
N VAL A 393 -31.49 -10.02 -6.28
CA VAL A 393 -32.16 -9.92 -7.60
C VAL A 393 -31.89 -8.56 -8.24
N TYR A 394 -31.97 -7.48 -7.47
CA TYR A 394 -31.71 -6.13 -7.96
C TYR A 394 -30.28 -5.96 -8.46
N VAL A 395 -29.28 -6.39 -7.68
CA VAL A 395 -27.87 -6.28 -8.08
C VAL A 395 -27.57 -7.17 -9.29
N ALA A 396 -28.12 -8.39 -9.34
CA ALA A 396 -27.98 -9.27 -10.49
C ALA A 396 -28.60 -8.67 -11.76
N GLN A 397 -29.80 -8.08 -11.67
CA GLN A 397 -30.43 -7.37 -12.79
C GLN A 397 -29.52 -6.25 -13.30
N ARG A 398 -28.97 -5.43 -12.40
CA ARG A 398 -28.05 -4.36 -12.80
C ARG A 398 -26.79 -4.88 -13.47
N LEU A 399 -26.26 -6.02 -13.01
CA LEU A 399 -25.10 -6.67 -13.60
C LEU A 399 -25.41 -7.08 -15.05
N ARG A 400 -26.55 -7.74 -15.29
CA ARG A 400 -27.02 -8.12 -16.64
C ARG A 400 -27.23 -6.91 -17.55
N GLU A 401 -27.85 -5.86 -17.04
CA GLU A 401 -28.12 -4.61 -17.77
C GLU A 401 -26.87 -3.73 -17.92
N ARG A 402 -25.71 -4.19 -17.44
CA ARG A 402 -24.44 -3.44 -17.44
C ARG A 402 -24.51 -2.08 -16.72
N ARG A 403 -25.43 -1.97 -15.75
CA ARG A 403 -25.63 -0.82 -14.86
C ARG A 403 -24.77 -0.94 -13.61
N LEU A 404 -23.46 -1.08 -13.83
CA LEU A 404 -22.45 -1.30 -12.80
C LEU A 404 -22.41 -0.18 -11.75
N PHE A 405 -21.84 -0.50 -10.58
CA PHE A 405 -21.51 0.51 -9.58
C PHE A 405 -20.45 1.49 -10.10
N LEU A 406 -20.55 2.72 -9.63
CA LEU A 406 -19.65 3.82 -9.94
C LEU A 406 -18.57 3.92 -8.86
N ARG A 407 -17.37 4.36 -9.24
CA ARG A 407 -16.33 4.78 -8.28
C ARG A 407 -16.78 6.08 -7.60
N GLY A 408 -17.33 5.97 -6.40
CA GLY A 408 -17.75 7.11 -5.57
C GLY A 408 -16.59 7.82 -4.90
N ALA A 409 -15.53 7.08 -4.53
CA ALA A 409 -14.28 7.63 -4.05
C ALA A 409 -13.10 6.72 -4.45
N ALA A 410 -11.89 7.27 -4.38
CA ALA A 410 -10.64 6.55 -4.65
C ALA A 410 -9.58 6.92 -3.59
N PHE A 411 -8.67 6.00 -3.32
CA PHE A 411 -7.58 6.16 -2.34
C PHE A 411 -6.38 5.27 -2.69
N SER A 412 -5.20 5.55 -2.17
CA SER A 412 -3.97 4.78 -2.37
C SER A 412 -3.02 5.03 -1.19
N GLY A 413 -2.04 4.16 -0.95
CA GLY A 413 -0.97 4.43 0.03
C GLY A 413 -0.05 5.57 -0.38
N ALA A 414 -0.04 5.93 -1.68
CA ALA A 414 0.68 7.08 -2.21
C ALA A 414 -0.27 7.88 -3.14
N MET A 415 -1.13 8.71 -2.54
CA MET A 415 -2.11 9.50 -3.30
C MET A 415 -1.42 10.56 -4.17
N PRO A 416 -1.68 10.60 -5.50
CA PRO A 416 -1.11 11.63 -6.36
C PRO A 416 -1.50 13.02 -5.89
N GLY A 417 -0.56 13.97 -5.82
CA GLY A 417 -0.86 15.32 -5.34
C GLY A 417 -1.15 15.43 -3.85
N ASP A 418 -0.82 14.41 -3.04
CA ASP A 418 -0.88 14.53 -1.58
C ASP A 418 0.19 15.49 -1.07
N VAL A 419 -0.29 16.66 -0.69
CA VAL A 419 0.48 17.77 -0.12
C VAL A 419 1.12 17.36 1.21
N TYR A 420 0.50 16.44 1.95
CA TYR A 420 0.93 15.99 3.27
C TYR A 420 1.63 14.61 3.24
N HIS A 421 2.07 14.10 2.09
CA HIS A 421 2.70 12.76 1.97
C HIS A 421 3.94 12.54 2.88
N ARG A 422 4.58 13.59 3.38
CA ARG A 422 5.71 13.52 4.33
C ARG A 422 5.30 13.69 5.79
N ASP A 423 4.05 14.05 6.06
CA ASP A 423 3.50 14.16 7.41
C ASP A 423 3.28 12.74 7.98
N ALA A 424 3.87 12.46 9.15
CA ALA A 424 3.79 11.16 9.79
C ALA A 424 2.35 10.77 10.13
N GLU A 425 1.54 11.71 10.62
CA GLU A 425 0.14 11.44 10.99
C GLU A 425 -0.72 11.14 9.76
N GLN A 426 -0.50 11.87 8.65
CA GLN A 426 -1.16 11.58 7.37
C GLN A 426 -0.84 10.16 6.90
N ARG A 427 0.44 9.77 6.95
CA ARG A 427 0.89 8.44 6.51
C ARG A 427 0.35 7.32 7.41
N GLU A 428 0.53 7.44 8.72
CA GLU A 428 0.04 6.46 9.70
C GLU A 428 -1.48 6.30 9.64
N GLY A 429 -2.21 7.42 9.47
CA GLY A 429 -3.65 7.41 9.27
C GLY A 429 -4.08 6.66 8.01
N LEU A 430 -3.36 6.86 6.91
CA LEU A 430 -3.64 6.24 5.62
C LEU A 430 -3.33 4.74 5.62
N ASP A 431 -2.20 4.36 6.22
CA ASP A 431 -1.82 2.95 6.40
C ASP A 431 -2.88 2.22 7.25
N ARG A 432 -3.31 2.82 8.37
CA ARG A 432 -4.39 2.28 9.22
C ARG A 432 -5.71 2.14 8.46
N PHE A 433 -6.10 3.14 7.66
CA PHE A 433 -7.31 3.07 6.85
C PHE A 433 -7.26 1.94 5.81
N ILE A 434 -6.12 1.79 5.13
CA ILE A 434 -5.93 0.73 4.13
C ILE A 434 -5.99 -0.64 4.79
N ASP A 435 -5.38 -0.82 5.97
CA ASP A 435 -5.41 -2.07 6.71
C ASP A 435 -6.82 -2.41 7.21
N ASP A 436 -7.55 -1.44 7.75
CA ASP A 436 -8.97 -1.58 8.10
C ASP A 436 -9.83 -1.92 6.87
N CYS A 437 -9.45 -1.47 5.68
CA CYS A 437 -10.14 -1.81 4.43
C CYS A 437 -9.76 -3.20 3.88
N ARG A 438 -8.60 -3.75 4.25
CA ARG A 438 -8.13 -5.08 3.80
C ARG A 438 -8.81 -6.19 4.57
N GLU A 439 -8.94 -6.05 5.88
CA GLU A 439 -9.63 -7.04 6.71
C GLU A 439 -11.16 -6.93 6.55
N ARG A 440 -11.83 -8.06 6.27
CA ARG A 440 -13.26 -8.08 5.94
C ARG A 440 -14.15 -7.50 7.06
N ARG A 441 -13.86 -7.80 8.32
CA ARG A 441 -14.70 -7.40 9.47
C ARG A 441 -14.63 -5.89 9.70
N THR A 442 -13.43 -5.34 9.77
CA THR A 442 -13.16 -3.90 9.89
C THR A 442 -13.65 -3.16 8.65
N ARG A 443 -13.43 -3.68 7.44
CA ARG A 443 -13.95 -3.10 6.19
C ARG A 443 -15.46 -2.91 6.23
N ARG A 444 -16.23 -3.92 6.70
CA ARG A 444 -17.68 -3.78 6.86
C ARG A 444 -18.08 -2.69 7.86
N ASN A 445 -17.26 -2.45 8.89
CA ASN A 445 -17.50 -1.35 9.82
C ASN A 445 -17.27 0.01 9.14
N VAL A 446 -16.22 0.11 8.32
CA VAL A 446 -15.97 1.31 7.50
C VAL A 446 -17.11 1.55 6.50
N GLU A 447 -17.56 0.53 5.76
CA GLU A 447 -18.70 0.62 4.84
C GLU A 447 -19.98 1.13 5.53
N ARG A 448 -20.31 0.58 6.72
CA ARG A 448 -21.43 1.06 7.54
C ARG A 448 -21.23 2.48 8.08
N ARG A 449 -20.00 2.86 8.39
CA ARG A 449 -19.67 4.24 8.81
C ARG A 449 -19.89 5.22 7.66
N ILE A 450 -19.44 4.88 6.45
CA ILE A 450 -19.73 5.66 5.22
C ILE A 450 -21.24 5.74 4.99
N ALA A 451 -21.97 4.62 5.07
CA ALA A 451 -23.44 4.62 4.92
C ALA A 451 -24.14 5.56 5.90
N ARG A 452 -23.76 5.56 7.18
CA ARG A 452 -24.30 6.49 8.19
C ARG A 452 -24.00 7.95 7.84
N LEU A 453 -22.78 8.24 7.39
CA LEU A 453 -22.41 9.59 6.96
C LEU A 453 -23.17 10.03 5.70
N VAL A 454 -23.42 9.12 4.75
CA VAL A 454 -24.25 9.39 3.57
C VAL A 454 -25.68 9.71 3.97
N THR A 455 -26.30 8.94 4.87
CA THR A 455 -27.64 9.23 5.38
C THR A 455 -27.70 10.60 6.09
N MET A 456 -26.67 10.93 6.88
CA MET A 456 -26.59 12.23 7.55
C MET A 456 -26.46 13.39 6.54
N ALA A 457 -25.61 13.24 5.52
CA ALA A 457 -25.42 14.23 4.47
C ALA A 457 -26.70 14.41 3.63
N ALA A 458 -27.40 13.32 3.33
CA ALA A 458 -28.67 13.34 2.60
C ALA A 458 -29.73 14.15 3.37
N ARG A 459 -29.91 13.88 4.67
CA ARG A 459 -30.84 14.63 5.54
C ARG A 459 -30.52 16.12 5.62
N LEU A 460 -29.24 16.46 5.78
CA LEU A 460 -28.81 17.86 5.88
C LEU A 460 -28.98 18.66 4.57
N THR A 461 -29.22 17.97 3.46
CA THR A 461 -29.33 18.59 2.13
C THR A 461 -30.68 18.34 1.46
N ASP A 462 -31.66 17.83 2.21
CA ASP A 462 -33.01 17.47 1.74
C ASP A 462 -32.99 16.47 0.56
N GLN A 463 -32.15 15.43 0.65
CA GLN A 463 -31.96 14.38 -0.38
C GLN A 463 -32.23 12.96 0.17
N ASP A 464 -33.15 12.80 1.11
CA ASP A 464 -33.48 11.49 1.69
C ASP A 464 -33.91 10.47 0.63
N ASP A 465 -34.67 10.89 -0.38
CA ASP A 465 -35.10 10.09 -1.53
C ASP A 465 -33.94 9.51 -2.36
N VAL A 466 -32.83 10.26 -2.44
CA VAL A 466 -31.60 9.81 -3.12
C VAL A 466 -30.96 8.66 -2.34
N ALA A 467 -31.04 8.68 -1.02
CA ALA A 467 -30.47 7.69 -0.10
C ALA A 467 -31.34 6.44 0.08
N GLU A 468 -32.62 6.46 -0.31
CA GLU A 468 -33.49 5.29 -0.29
C GLU A 468 -33.03 4.23 -1.29
N VAL A 469 -32.81 2.99 -0.84
CA VAL A 469 -32.30 1.89 -1.68
C VAL A 469 -33.15 0.63 -1.58
N GLU A 470 -33.02 -0.24 -2.58
CA GLU A 470 -33.72 -1.52 -2.62
C GLU A 470 -33.37 -2.38 -1.39
N GLY A 471 -34.39 -2.89 -0.69
CA GLY A 471 -34.20 -3.64 0.56
C GLY A 471 -33.92 -2.78 1.81
N GLY A 472 -33.68 -1.48 1.67
CA GLY A 472 -33.62 -0.50 2.77
C GLY A 472 -32.27 -0.35 3.50
N ASP A 473 -31.28 -1.20 3.25
CA ASP A 473 -29.94 -1.08 3.85
C ASP A 473 -28.94 -0.45 2.87
N LEU A 474 -28.57 0.80 3.12
CA LEU A 474 -27.63 1.56 2.30
C LEU A 474 -26.22 0.96 2.27
N ALA A 475 -25.81 0.24 3.33
CA ALA A 475 -24.48 -0.35 3.41
C ALA A 475 -24.28 -1.45 2.35
N ASP A 476 -25.36 -2.09 1.89
CA ASP A 476 -25.29 -3.07 0.78
C ASP A 476 -24.86 -2.44 -0.56
N PHE A 477 -25.01 -1.12 -0.70
CA PHE A 477 -24.70 -0.37 -1.92
C PHE A 477 -23.46 0.51 -1.77
N ILE A 478 -22.69 0.33 -0.71
CA ILE A 478 -21.41 1.00 -0.47
C ILE A 478 -20.40 -0.08 -0.18
N GLN A 479 -19.48 -0.29 -1.12
CA GLN A 479 -18.56 -1.42 -1.05
C GLN A 479 -17.13 -0.97 -1.32
N ILE A 480 -16.21 -1.41 -0.47
CA ILE A 480 -14.81 -1.05 -0.56
C ILE A 480 -14.03 -2.17 -1.24
N SER A 481 -13.36 -1.80 -2.33
CA SER A 481 -12.33 -2.62 -2.96
C SER A 481 -10.97 -2.01 -2.59
N PRO A 482 -10.25 -2.54 -1.59
CA PRO A 482 -8.99 -1.97 -1.13
C PRO A 482 -7.89 -2.11 -2.19
N PRO A 483 -6.79 -1.36 -2.05
CA PRO A 483 -5.52 -1.69 -2.71
C PRO A 483 -5.15 -3.16 -2.38
N ARG A 484 -4.91 -3.98 -3.41
CA ARG A 484 -4.36 -5.33 -3.30
C ARG A 484 -2.86 -5.32 -3.58
N THR A 485 -2.04 -5.48 -2.55
CA THR A 485 -0.62 -5.81 -2.73
C THR A 485 -0.54 -7.23 -3.23
N SER A 486 -0.04 -7.41 -4.45
CA SER A 486 0.34 -8.73 -4.91
C SER A 486 1.47 -9.23 -4.01
N ARG A 487 1.16 -10.10 -3.04
CA ARG A 487 2.18 -10.90 -2.35
C ARG A 487 2.63 -12.11 -3.17
N ARG A 488 1.94 -12.44 -4.28
CA ARG A 488 2.16 -13.68 -5.05
C ARG A 488 2.79 -13.50 -6.43
N ALA A 489 2.55 -12.39 -7.14
CA ALA A 489 2.97 -12.24 -8.54
C ALA A 489 4.47 -11.91 -8.73
N SER A 490 5.24 -11.65 -7.68
CA SER A 490 6.66 -11.30 -7.77
C SER A 490 7.63 -12.34 -7.19
N SER A 491 7.19 -13.24 -6.31
CA SER A 491 8.10 -14.20 -5.65
C SER A 491 8.08 -15.60 -6.25
N ALA A 492 7.04 -15.97 -7.01
CA ALA A 492 6.88 -17.35 -7.46
C ALA A 492 7.96 -17.76 -8.47
N THR A 493 8.26 -16.93 -9.48
CA THR A 493 9.32 -17.24 -10.47
C THR A 493 10.72 -17.21 -9.85
N GLY A 494 10.93 -16.42 -8.81
CA GLY A 494 12.19 -16.36 -8.04
C GLY A 494 12.60 -17.69 -7.39
N HIS A 495 11.61 -18.53 -7.08
CA HIS A 495 11.81 -19.88 -6.56
C HIS A 495 12.21 -20.90 -7.63
N ALA A 496 12.21 -20.54 -8.92
CA ALA A 496 12.67 -21.42 -9.98
C ALA A 496 14.17 -21.72 -9.86
N TYR A 497 14.56 -22.89 -10.35
CA TYR A 497 15.96 -23.26 -10.48
C TYR A 497 16.49 -22.97 -11.89
N LEU A 498 17.60 -22.25 -11.94
CA LEU A 498 18.42 -22.02 -13.11
C LEU A 498 19.56 -23.04 -13.14
N ILE A 499 19.78 -23.61 -14.32
CA ILE A 499 20.75 -24.66 -14.59
C ILE A 499 21.85 -24.07 -15.48
N ASP A 500 23.06 -23.99 -14.96
CA ASP A 500 24.21 -23.49 -15.70
C ASP A 500 24.84 -24.56 -16.64
N GLY A 501 25.91 -24.19 -17.34
CA GLY A 501 26.61 -25.11 -18.26
C GLY A 501 27.38 -26.25 -17.58
N THR A 502 27.51 -26.23 -16.26
CA THR A 502 28.20 -27.25 -15.45
C THR A 502 27.23 -28.18 -14.72
N ALA A 503 25.94 -28.11 -15.06
CA ALA A 503 24.84 -28.80 -14.38
C ALA A 503 24.67 -28.39 -12.90
N SER A 504 25.21 -27.22 -12.52
CA SER A 504 24.95 -26.63 -11.20
C SER A 504 23.54 -26.03 -11.17
N VAL A 505 22.92 -26.07 -10.00
CA VAL A 505 21.53 -25.66 -9.77
C VAL A 505 21.55 -24.43 -8.86
N ILE A 506 21.14 -23.29 -9.40
CA ILE A 506 21.12 -21.99 -8.73
C ILE A 506 19.67 -21.52 -8.65
N ARG A 507 19.24 -20.87 -7.56
CA ARG A 507 17.91 -20.27 -7.52
C ARG A 507 17.89 -18.95 -8.29
N ALA A 508 16.81 -18.66 -8.99
CA ALA A 508 16.67 -17.42 -9.77
C ALA A 508 16.82 -16.17 -8.89
N ASP A 509 16.29 -16.17 -7.66
CA ASP A 509 16.47 -15.07 -6.69
C ASP A 509 17.95 -14.80 -6.35
N ASP A 510 18.80 -15.83 -6.34
CA ASP A 510 20.22 -15.70 -5.99
C ASP A 510 21.02 -15.09 -7.17
N GLU A 511 20.54 -15.25 -8.41
CA GLU A 511 21.18 -14.71 -9.62
C GLU A 511 20.77 -13.26 -9.89
N THR A 512 19.49 -12.93 -9.70
CA THR A 512 18.92 -11.60 -9.95
C THR A 512 18.17 -11.05 -8.74
N PRO A 513 18.88 -10.49 -7.74
CA PRO A 513 18.25 -10.00 -6.50
C PRO A 513 17.21 -8.88 -6.72
N ASP A 514 17.34 -8.12 -7.80
CA ASP A 514 16.54 -6.91 -8.09
C ASP A 514 15.34 -7.13 -9.05
N GLY A 515 15.18 -8.34 -9.61
CA GLY A 515 14.13 -8.65 -10.60
C GLY A 515 12.70 -8.55 -10.04
N PRO A 516 12.37 -9.26 -8.94
CA PRO A 516 11.09 -9.15 -8.24
C PRO A 516 10.75 -7.70 -7.85
N THR A 517 11.76 -6.90 -7.56
CA THR A 517 11.65 -5.52 -7.06
C THR A 517 11.09 -4.56 -8.11
N LEU A 518 11.32 -4.78 -9.40
CA LEU A 518 10.80 -3.92 -10.47
C LEU A 518 9.30 -4.11 -10.68
N ALA A 519 8.84 -5.37 -10.70
CA ALA A 519 7.42 -5.72 -10.82
C ALA A 519 6.63 -5.22 -9.60
N GLU A 520 7.18 -5.42 -8.39
CA GLU A 520 6.62 -4.88 -7.15
C GLU A 520 6.55 -3.36 -7.18
N ALA A 521 7.64 -2.68 -7.56
CA ALA A 521 7.68 -1.23 -7.68
C ALA A 521 6.61 -0.72 -8.66
N TYR A 522 6.42 -1.40 -9.80
CA TYR A 522 5.38 -1.05 -10.77
C TYR A 522 3.97 -1.16 -10.17
N ILE A 523 3.67 -2.26 -9.47
CA ILE A 523 2.35 -2.50 -8.85
C ILE A 523 2.10 -1.51 -7.72
N THR A 524 3.07 -1.35 -6.81
CA THR A 524 2.96 -0.47 -5.63
C THR A 524 2.77 0.98 -6.04
N ALA A 525 3.48 1.46 -7.06
CA ALA A 525 3.37 2.85 -7.53
C ALA A 525 1.99 3.20 -8.14
N LYS A 526 1.23 2.20 -8.60
CA LYS A 526 -0.06 2.40 -9.29
C LYS A 526 -1.26 1.89 -8.51
N GLU A 527 -1.05 1.51 -7.26
CA GLU A 527 -2.04 0.76 -6.50
C GLU A 527 -3.21 1.64 -6.02
N MET A 528 -4.40 1.47 -6.61
CA MET A 528 -5.60 2.23 -6.22
C MET A 528 -6.66 1.35 -5.55
N GLY A 529 -7.25 1.87 -4.48
CA GLY A 529 -8.47 1.42 -3.84
C GLY A 529 -9.68 2.27 -4.26
N TYR A 530 -10.87 1.70 -4.19
CA TYR A 530 -12.10 2.36 -4.60
C TYR A 530 -13.26 2.08 -3.64
N VAL A 531 -14.11 3.08 -3.45
CA VAL A 531 -15.43 2.93 -2.83
C VAL A 531 -16.47 2.91 -3.95
N PHE A 532 -17.08 1.76 -4.19
CA PHE A 532 -18.08 1.55 -5.23
C PHE A 532 -19.49 1.78 -4.68
N THR A 533 -20.33 2.44 -5.47
CA THR A 533 -21.71 2.76 -5.08
C THR A 533 -22.64 3.00 -6.27
N LEU A 534 -23.94 3.21 -6.02
CA LEU A 534 -24.89 3.61 -7.05
C LEU A 534 -24.57 5.00 -7.59
N LYS A 535 -24.76 5.23 -8.90
CA LYS A 535 -24.44 6.50 -9.57
C LYS A 535 -25.03 7.74 -8.86
N ARG A 536 -26.27 7.65 -8.36
CA ARG A 536 -26.94 8.75 -7.66
C ARG A 536 -26.37 9.06 -6.28
N LEU A 537 -25.76 8.08 -5.61
CA LEU A 537 -25.15 8.22 -4.29
C LEU A 537 -23.72 8.78 -4.34
N ALA A 538 -23.08 8.76 -5.51
CA ALA A 538 -21.66 8.99 -5.63
C ALA A 538 -21.15 10.34 -5.07
N PRO A 539 -21.85 11.49 -5.27
CA PRO A 539 -21.44 12.75 -4.63
C PRO A 539 -21.50 12.71 -3.10
N LEU A 540 -22.56 12.11 -2.53
CA LEU A 540 -22.72 11.95 -1.08
C LEU A 540 -21.65 11.01 -0.52
N VAL A 541 -21.37 9.91 -1.22
CA VAL A 541 -20.33 8.94 -0.83
C VAL A 541 -18.95 9.59 -0.85
N TYR A 542 -18.64 10.43 -1.85
CA TYR A 542 -17.37 11.18 -1.87
C TYR A 542 -17.22 12.07 -0.64
N ALA A 543 -18.23 12.90 -0.34
CA ALA A 543 -18.23 13.78 0.84
C ALA A 543 -18.17 13.00 2.17
N ALA A 544 -18.83 11.84 2.24
CA ALA A 544 -18.78 10.95 3.40
C ALA A 544 -17.39 10.34 3.60
N VAL A 545 -16.73 9.89 2.53
CA VAL A 545 -15.37 9.34 2.58
C VAL A 545 -14.35 10.41 2.96
N GLU A 546 -14.43 11.61 2.38
CA GLU A 546 -13.59 12.74 2.74
C GLU A 546 -13.69 13.07 4.24
N ARG A 547 -14.91 13.11 4.78
CA ARG A 547 -15.12 13.34 6.22
C ARG A 547 -14.57 12.19 7.06
N LEU A 548 -14.88 10.94 6.71
CA LEU A 548 -14.44 9.76 7.45
C LEU A 548 -12.91 9.69 7.56
N LEU A 549 -12.20 9.89 6.44
CA LEU A 549 -10.74 9.86 6.40
C LEU A 549 -10.16 10.88 7.38
N LEU A 550 -10.72 12.08 7.42
CA LEU A 550 -10.23 13.11 8.33
C LEU A 550 -10.59 12.82 9.79
N THR A 551 -11.86 12.49 10.08
CA THR A 551 -12.33 12.39 11.47
C THR A 551 -11.82 11.14 12.16
N ASP A 552 -11.84 10.01 11.45
CA ASP A 552 -11.59 8.70 12.03
C ASP A 552 -10.12 8.29 11.83
N TYR A 553 -9.44 8.81 10.79
CA TYR A 553 -8.06 8.44 10.43
C TYR A 553 -7.07 9.61 10.35
N LYS A 554 -7.49 10.87 10.53
CA LYS A 554 -6.62 12.07 10.41
C LYS A 554 -6.00 12.28 9.03
N VAL A 555 -6.58 11.67 8.00
CA VAL A 555 -6.13 11.74 6.60
C VAL A 555 -6.89 12.84 5.85
N VAL A 556 -6.15 13.73 5.21
CA VAL A 556 -6.70 14.70 4.26
C VAL A 556 -6.74 14.05 2.89
N LEU A 557 -7.93 13.97 2.28
CA LEU A 557 -8.09 13.47 0.91
C LEU A 557 -7.69 14.59 -0.09
N PRO A 558 -6.70 14.38 -0.96
CA PRO A 558 -6.31 15.39 -1.95
C PRO A 558 -7.39 15.60 -3.03
N ASP A 559 -7.53 16.83 -3.54
CA ASP A 559 -8.49 17.16 -4.60
C ASP A 559 -8.25 16.37 -5.90
N SER A 560 -7.00 16.02 -6.19
CA SER A 560 -6.60 15.15 -7.29
C SER A 560 -7.34 13.80 -7.26
N MET A 561 -7.67 13.26 -6.08
CA MET A 561 -8.36 11.98 -5.93
C MET A 561 -9.79 12.00 -6.48
N LEU A 562 -10.38 13.18 -6.62
CA LEU A 562 -11.68 13.33 -7.27
C LEU A 562 -11.63 12.92 -8.75
N SER A 563 -10.49 13.11 -9.42
CA SER A 563 -10.28 12.69 -10.82
C SER A 563 -10.17 11.17 -10.99
N HIS A 564 -9.73 10.48 -9.95
CA HIS A 564 -9.69 9.01 -9.90
C HIS A 564 -11.06 8.41 -9.55
N ALA A 565 -11.91 9.17 -8.85
CA ALA A 565 -13.33 8.89 -8.74
C ALA A 565 -14.03 9.18 -10.09
N LYS A 566 -15.19 8.55 -10.35
CA LYS A 566 -15.97 8.84 -11.56
C LYS A 566 -17.16 9.74 -11.20
N VAL A 567 -16.90 10.77 -10.40
CA VAL A 567 -17.92 11.67 -9.87
C VAL A 567 -17.80 13.03 -10.55
N ASP A 568 -18.93 13.66 -10.78
CA ASP A 568 -19.01 15.00 -11.37
C ASP A 568 -18.52 16.04 -10.36
N GLN A 569 -17.42 16.72 -10.70
CA GLN A 569 -16.78 17.70 -9.83
C GLN A 569 -17.70 18.87 -9.48
N VAL A 570 -18.53 19.32 -10.42
CA VAL A 570 -19.46 20.43 -10.21
C VAL A 570 -20.51 20.01 -9.17
N LYS A 571 -21.07 18.80 -9.31
CA LYS A 571 -22.05 18.27 -8.35
C LYS A 571 -21.46 18.06 -6.96
N VAL A 572 -20.22 17.61 -6.86
CA VAL A 572 -19.53 17.48 -5.57
C VAL A 572 -19.35 18.85 -4.94
N LEU A 573 -18.90 19.85 -5.70
CA LEU A 573 -18.70 21.21 -5.18
C LEU A 573 -20.01 21.85 -4.72
N GLU A 574 -21.09 21.73 -5.52
CA GLU A 574 -22.42 22.20 -5.15
C GLU A 574 -22.93 21.53 -3.87
N LEU A 575 -22.76 20.20 -3.76
CA LEU A 575 -23.10 19.45 -2.56
C LEU A 575 -22.29 19.91 -1.34
N LYS A 576 -20.96 20.04 -1.47
CA LYS A 576 -20.09 20.51 -0.38
C LYS A 576 -20.49 21.92 0.09
N ARG A 577 -20.92 22.82 -0.81
CA ARG A 577 -21.45 24.15 -0.45
C ARG A 577 -22.77 24.08 0.32
N LYS A 578 -23.68 23.18 -0.05
CA LYS A 578 -24.93 22.94 0.71
C LYS A 578 -24.62 22.38 2.09
N LEU A 579 -23.75 21.38 2.16
CA LEU A 579 -23.30 20.77 3.41
C LEU A 579 -22.62 21.78 4.35
N GLU A 580 -21.81 22.69 3.81
CA GLU A 580 -21.18 23.77 4.58
C GLU A 580 -22.22 24.66 5.27
N ARG A 581 -23.26 25.09 4.55
CA ARG A 581 -24.36 25.90 5.13
C ARG A 581 -25.20 25.14 6.16
N ALA A 582 -25.22 23.81 6.07
CA ALA A 582 -25.94 22.94 6.98
C ALA A 582 -25.11 22.47 8.19
N GLY A 583 -23.93 23.06 8.42
CA GLY A 583 -23.07 22.75 9.58
C GLY A 583 -22.33 21.42 9.46
N TRP A 584 -22.23 20.82 8.27
CA TRP A 584 -21.51 19.55 8.08
C TRP A 584 -20.05 19.64 8.51
N TYR A 585 -19.40 20.79 8.30
CA TYR A 585 -17.98 20.97 8.60
C TYR A 585 -17.71 21.64 9.95
N ASP A 586 -18.69 21.65 10.85
CA ASP A 586 -18.55 22.28 12.16
C ASP A 586 -17.56 21.49 13.03
N GLY A 587 -16.67 22.21 13.71
CA GLY A 587 -15.59 21.63 14.51
C GLY A 587 -14.45 20.97 13.71
N LEU A 588 -14.50 20.98 12.38
CA LEU A 588 -13.48 20.38 11.52
C LEU A 588 -12.52 21.41 10.90
N PRO A 589 -11.29 21.01 10.50
CA PRO A 589 -10.34 21.86 9.79
C PRO A 589 -10.93 22.58 8.57
N LEU A 590 -10.67 23.88 8.46
CA LEU A 590 -11.26 24.73 7.42
C LEU A 590 -10.82 24.36 5.99
N HIS A 591 -9.70 23.64 5.83
CA HIS A 591 -9.20 23.25 4.52
C HIS A 591 -10.00 22.13 3.83
N ILE A 592 -10.93 21.45 4.50
CA ILE A 592 -11.76 20.40 3.88
C ILE A 592 -13.06 20.91 3.25
N ARG A 593 -13.50 22.14 3.60
CA ARG A 593 -14.74 22.71 3.04
C ARG A 593 -14.57 22.96 1.51
N PRO A 594 -15.51 23.55 0.80
CA PRO A 594 -15.23 24.14 -0.52
C PRO A 594 -14.19 25.27 -0.46
N MET A 595 -13.28 25.34 -1.45
CA MET A 595 -12.36 26.48 -1.58
C MET A 595 -13.16 27.78 -1.78
N PRO A 596 -12.94 28.84 -0.96
CA PRO A 596 -13.62 30.12 -1.11
C PRO A 596 -13.35 30.77 -2.46
N ALA A 597 -14.33 31.46 -3.02
CA ALA A 597 -14.19 32.12 -4.33
C ALA A 597 -13.04 33.15 -4.36
N VAL A 598 -12.80 33.86 -3.26
CA VAL A 598 -11.70 34.82 -3.12
C VAL A 598 -10.33 34.17 -3.34
N LEU A 599 -10.15 32.94 -2.87
CA LEU A 599 -8.88 32.20 -3.03
C LEU A 599 -8.72 31.53 -4.40
N GLN A 600 -9.78 31.53 -5.23
CA GLN A 600 -9.71 31.04 -6.60
C GLN A 600 -9.36 32.16 -7.60
N GLN A 601 -9.32 33.42 -7.15
CA GLN A 601 -8.96 34.56 -7.98
C GLN A 601 -7.48 34.52 -8.37
N ALA A 602 -7.15 35.00 -9.56
CA ALA A 602 -5.77 35.00 -10.08
C ALA A 602 -4.79 35.76 -9.17
N ASP A 603 -5.23 36.84 -8.53
CA ASP A 603 -4.41 37.60 -7.57
C ASP A 603 -3.97 36.75 -6.38
N ALA A 604 -4.93 36.08 -5.72
CA ALA A 604 -4.65 35.22 -4.57
C ALA A 604 -3.71 34.06 -4.94
N LEU A 605 -3.92 33.44 -6.11
CA LEU A 605 -3.06 32.36 -6.62
C LEU A 605 -1.63 32.87 -6.91
N SER A 606 -1.49 34.04 -7.52
CA SER A 606 -0.18 34.64 -7.80
C SER A 606 0.57 35.00 -6.52
N ARG A 607 -0.13 35.54 -5.52
CA ARG A 607 0.46 35.83 -4.20
C ARG A 607 0.87 34.57 -3.48
N ALA A 608 0.10 33.48 -3.57
CA ALA A 608 0.49 32.18 -3.04
C ALA A 608 1.80 31.66 -3.68
N ASP A 609 2.01 31.85 -4.99
CA ASP A 609 3.28 31.50 -5.64
C ASP A 609 4.46 32.32 -5.13
N GLN A 610 4.26 33.63 -4.94
CA GLN A 610 5.29 34.50 -4.40
C GLN A 610 5.69 34.07 -2.99
N ILE A 611 4.71 33.69 -2.16
CA ILE A 611 4.95 33.14 -0.83
C ILE A 611 5.76 31.84 -0.92
N VAL A 612 5.42 30.92 -1.84
CA VAL A 612 6.20 29.69 -2.06
C VAL A 612 7.66 30.02 -2.42
N LEU A 613 7.89 30.94 -3.35
CA LEU A 613 9.24 31.37 -3.71
C LEU A 613 10.00 31.98 -2.53
N ARG A 614 9.29 32.71 -1.67
CA ARG A 614 9.88 33.34 -0.48
C ARG A 614 10.21 32.32 0.61
N LEU A 615 9.38 31.30 0.75
CA LEU A 615 9.54 30.23 1.74
C LEU A 615 10.32 29.01 1.20
N ARG A 616 10.83 29.05 -0.04
CA ARG A 616 11.51 27.90 -0.69
C ARG A 616 12.69 27.32 0.09
N ASN A 617 13.34 28.15 0.91
CA ASN A 617 14.50 27.77 1.72
C ASN A 617 14.10 27.29 3.12
N TYR A 618 12.80 27.21 3.43
CA TYR A 618 12.28 26.57 4.62
C TYR A 618 12.09 25.08 4.37
N SER A 619 12.74 24.24 5.17
CA SER A 619 12.68 22.78 5.11
C SER A 619 11.94 22.17 6.30
N GLY A 620 11.44 22.99 7.24
CA GLY A 620 10.77 22.50 8.44
C GLY A 620 11.70 21.84 9.46
N PRO A 621 11.15 21.44 10.62
CA PRO A 621 11.91 20.76 11.66
C PRO A 621 12.39 19.39 11.16
N LEU A 622 13.64 19.06 11.49
CA LEU A 622 14.19 17.72 11.29
C LEU A 622 13.56 16.77 12.32
N ASP A 623 13.06 15.63 11.85
CA ASP A 623 12.55 14.56 12.71
C ASP A 623 13.73 13.73 13.25
N ASP A 624 13.81 13.58 14.58
CA ASP A 624 14.84 12.78 15.25
C ASP A 624 14.56 11.26 15.12
N GLN A 625 13.38 10.86 14.62
CA GLN A 625 13.12 9.48 14.22
C GLN A 625 13.81 9.17 12.89
N SER A 626 15.09 8.83 12.97
CA SER A 626 15.80 8.18 11.89
C SER A 626 15.08 6.87 11.51
N ASN A 627 14.89 6.61 10.21
CA ASN A 627 14.74 5.21 9.76
C ASN A 627 15.92 4.38 10.30
N GLU A 628 15.80 3.04 10.30
CA GLU A 628 16.87 2.07 10.63
C GLU A 628 18.24 2.33 9.94
N ARG A 629 18.31 3.26 8.98
CA ARG A 629 19.51 3.69 8.22
C ARG A 629 20.08 5.08 8.62
N GLY A 630 19.58 5.75 9.66
CA GLY A 630 20.23 6.95 10.21
C GLY A 630 20.11 8.25 9.38
N VAL A 631 19.25 8.31 8.35
CA VAL A 631 19.12 9.51 7.50
C VAL A 631 18.04 10.47 8.06
N PRO A 632 18.37 11.75 8.33
CA PRO A 632 17.40 12.75 8.78
C PRO A 632 16.31 12.97 7.72
N ARG A 633 15.04 12.98 8.13
CA ARG A 633 13.93 13.38 7.24
C ARG A 633 13.74 14.90 7.29
N TYR A 634 13.91 15.55 6.15
CA TYR A 634 13.52 16.95 5.98
C TYR A 634 11.99 17.07 5.93
N GLY A 635 11.45 18.13 6.53
CA GLY A 635 10.04 18.48 6.39
C GLY A 635 9.63 18.73 4.94
N PRO A 636 8.32 18.81 4.66
CA PRO A 636 7.80 19.05 3.32
C PRO A 636 8.21 20.44 2.82
N ALA A 637 8.61 20.51 1.55
CA ALA A 637 8.75 21.80 0.87
C ALA A 637 7.35 22.44 0.77
N ILE A 638 7.27 23.73 1.12
CA ILE A 638 6.01 24.47 1.09
C ILE A 638 5.58 24.63 -0.38
N SER A 639 4.42 24.04 -0.72
CA SER A 639 3.79 24.17 -2.03
C SER A 639 2.71 25.25 -2.03
N ARG A 640 2.17 25.58 -3.22
CA ARG A 640 1.04 26.52 -3.34
C ARG A 640 -0.15 26.04 -2.51
N GLU A 641 -0.44 24.76 -2.55
CA GLU A 641 -1.55 24.13 -1.82
C GLU A 641 -1.36 24.24 -0.30
N HIS A 642 -0.14 24.10 0.21
CA HIS A 642 0.14 24.34 1.63
C HIS A 642 -0.23 25.78 2.04
N VAL A 643 0.17 26.77 1.23
CA VAL A 643 -0.15 28.18 1.47
C VAL A 643 -1.66 28.41 1.40
N LEU A 644 -2.33 27.89 0.38
CA LEU A 644 -3.78 28.04 0.23
C LEU A 644 -4.56 27.36 1.35
N HIS A 645 -4.17 26.16 1.76
CA HIS A 645 -4.76 25.45 2.91
C HIS A 645 -4.61 26.25 4.19
N PHE A 646 -3.43 26.86 4.41
CA PHE A 646 -3.18 27.67 5.59
C PHE A 646 -3.98 28.98 5.58
N VAL A 647 -3.91 29.76 4.51
CA VAL A 647 -4.59 31.06 4.35
C VAL A 647 -6.10 30.91 4.46
N ARG A 648 -6.63 29.80 3.96
CA ARG A 648 -8.05 29.48 4.08
C ARG A 648 -8.56 29.39 5.50
N GLN A 649 -7.69 29.15 6.49
CA GLN A 649 -8.07 29.16 7.91
C GLN A 649 -8.45 30.57 8.43
N PHE A 650 -8.14 31.62 7.66
CA PHE A 650 -8.47 33.02 7.96
C PHE A 650 -9.77 33.50 7.28
N HIS A 651 -10.39 32.66 6.46
CA HIS A 651 -11.66 32.99 5.80
C HIS A 651 -12.84 32.82 6.76
N SER A 652 -13.75 33.81 6.78
CA SER A 652 -15.01 33.74 7.51
C SER A 652 -16.16 34.23 6.62
N PRO A 653 -17.06 33.34 6.15
CA PRO A 653 -18.18 33.74 5.29
C PRO A 653 -19.30 34.50 6.02
N GLU A 654 -19.40 34.34 7.34
CA GLU A 654 -20.51 34.86 8.16
C GLU A 654 -20.16 36.13 8.97
N ARG A 655 -18.87 36.46 9.07
CA ARG A 655 -18.39 37.65 9.80
C ARG A 655 -17.93 38.69 8.78
N SER A 656 -18.16 39.97 9.07
CA SER A 656 -17.63 41.12 8.31
C SER A 656 -16.09 41.26 8.39
N GLU A 657 -15.39 40.20 8.79
CA GLU A 657 -13.98 40.16 9.20
C GLU A 657 -13.21 39.08 8.41
N ASP A 658 -13.31 39.06 7.08
CA ASP A 658 -12.45 38.19 6.26
C ASP A 658 -11.00 38.69 6.34
N LEU A 659 -10.08 37.81 6.76
CA LEU A 659 -8.67 38.13 7.00
C LEU A 659 -7.73 37.49 5.96
N VAL A 660 -8.27 36.92 4.88
CA VAL A 660 -7.50 36.26 3.81
C VAL A 660 -6.43 37.18 3.23
N ASP A 661 -6.78 38.42 2.89
CA ASP A 661 -5.84 39.38 2.30
C ASP A 661 -4.69 39.73 3.26
N ALA A 662 -5.03 39.99 4.53
CA ALA A 662 -4.05 40.25 5.59
C ALA A 662 -3.12 39.04 5.78
N ALA A 663 -3.65 37.82 5.77
CA ALA A 663 -2.85 36.60 5.89
C ALA A 663 -1.86 36.43 4.73
N LEU A 664 -2.29 36.67 3.48
CA LEU A 664 -1.41 36.63 2.31
C LEU A 664 -0.28 37.68 2.41
N THR A 665 -0.61 38.91 2.84
CA THR A 665 0.38 39.99 3.05
C THR A 665 1.39 39.64 4.14
N VAL A 666 0.93 39.08 5.26
CA VAL A 666 1.78 38.64 6.37
C VAL A 666 2.73 37.53 5.93
N LEU A 667 2.22 36.50 5.25
CA LEU A 667 3.05 35.38 4.77
C LEU A 667 4.09 35.83 3.74
N ASN A 668 3.73 36.76 2.84
CA ASN A 668 4.67 37.30 1.86
C ASN A 668 5.75 38.20 2.47
N SER A 669 5.62 38.52 3.75
CA SER A 669 6.58 39.34 4.51
C SER A 669 7.46 38.50 5.44
N VAL A 670 7.27 37.18 5.50
CA VAL A 670 8.12 36.30 6.31
C VAL A 670 9.54 36.28 5.75
N LEU A 671 10.52 36.50 6.62
CA LEU A 671 11.93 36.35 6.32
C LEU A 671 12.39 34.94 6.70
N VAL A 672 12.96 34.19 5.76
CA VAL A 672 13.62 32.91 6.03
C VAL A 672 15.13 33.12 6.09
N LEU A 673 15.71 32.94 7.28
CA LEU A 673 17.15 32.93 7.48
C LEU A 673 17.72 31.64 6.88
N ASP A 674 18.42 31.80 5.77
CA ASP A 674 19.01 30.72 4.98
C ASP A 674 20.54 30.77 4.99
N ARG A 675 21.16 29.82 4.28
CA ARG A 675 22.61 29.73 4.08
C ARG A 675 23.24 31.04 3.56
N GLY A 676 22.54 31.80 2.74
CA GLY A 676 23.02 33.09 2.21
C GLY A 676 23.14 34.15 3.29
N HIS A 677 22.17 34.21 4.20
CA HIS A 677 22.20 35.13 5.35
C HIS A 677 23.32 34.75 6.33
N VAL A 678 23.52 33.45 6.59
CA VAL A 678 24.61 32.96 7.45
C VAL A 678 25.97 33.36 6.88
N ARG A 679 26.21 33.13 5.58
CA ARG A 679 27.46 33.53 4.91
C ARG A 679 27.66 35.06 4.94
N SER A 680 26.59 35.83 4.79
CA SER A 680 26.66 37.30 4.84
C SER A 680 27.02 37.78 6.25
N ALA A 681 26.45 37.16 7.28
CA ALA A 681 26.80 37.44 8.67
C ALA A 681 28.28 37.13 8.96
N GLN A 682 28.78 35.99 8.49
CA GLN A 682 30.20 35.63 8.65
C GLN A 682 31.13 36.62 7.94
N ARG A 683 30.84 36.97 6.67
CA ARG A 683 31.65 37.94 5.92
C ARG A 683 31.66 39.32 6.56
N ALA A 684 30.50 39.76 7.07
CA ALA A 684 30.39 41.04 7.77
C ALA A 684 31.13 41.02 9.11
N PHE A 685 31.09 39.91 9.84
CA PHE A 685 31.87 39.74 11.07
C PHE A 685 33.37 39.80 10.79
N HIS A 686 33.86 39.11 9.76
CA HIS A 686 35.27 39.16 9.35
C HIS A 686 35.68 40.42 8.56
N SER A 687 34.95 41.52 8.74
CA SER A 687 35.38 42.82 8.22
C SER A 687 36.55 43.36 9.06
N PRO A 688 37.31 44.37 8.58
CA PRO A 688 38.48 44.91 9.29
C PRO A 688 38.21 45.36 10.74
N SER A 689 36.94 45.59 11.09
CA SER A 689 36.49 45.93 12.44
C SER A 689 36.67 44.82 13.49
N HIS A 690 36.95 43.58 13.06
CA HIS A 690 37.15 42.40 13.92
C HIS A 690 38.39 41.59 13.48
N ALA A 691 39.48 42.28 13.11
CA ALA A 691 40.72 41.65 12.66
C ALA A 691 41.31 40.64 13.69
N GLU A 692 40.97 40.79 14.97
CA GLU A 692 41.32 39.84 16.03
C GLU A 692 40.67 38.46 15.88
N PHE A 693 39.73 38.28 14.95
CA PHE A 693 39.06 37.02 14.63
C PHE A 693 39.40 36.48 13.22
N ASP A 694 40.54 36.87 12.61
CA ASP A 694 40.91 36.38 11.27
C ASP A 694 41.31 34.89 11.23
N GLN A 695 41.96 34.39 12.29
CA GLN A 695 42.26 32.97 12.49
C GLN A 695 41.43 32.44 13.66
N VAL A 696 40.47 31.54 13.39
CA VAL A 696 39.47 31.12 14.40
C VAL A 696 39.06 29.66 14.31
N SER A 697 38.70 29.13 15.47
CA SER A 697 37.92 27.91 15.62
C SER A 697 36.43 28.22 15.60
N TYR A 698 35.72 27.77 14.56
CA TYR A 698 34.27 27.78 14.55
C TYR A 698 33.71 26.61 15.34
N CYS A 699 32.78 26.88 16.24
CA CYS A 699 32.08 25.87 17.05
C CYS A 699 30.56 26.08 17.02
N ALA A 700 29.80 25.00 17.14
CA ALA A 700 28.35 25.10 17.33
C ALA A 700 28.03 25.65 18.73
N LEU A 701 27.00 26.48 18.83
CA LEU A 701 26.44 26.98 20.08
C LEU A 701 25.40 26.00 20.62
N GLY A 702 25.82 25.03 21.43
CA GLY A 702 24.94 24.02 22.01
C GLY A 702 25.10 22.63 21.38
N GLU A 703 24.02 21.85 21.38
CA GLU A 703 24.00 20.42 21.01
C GLU A 703 23.43 20.19 19.59
N LEU A 704 23.38 18.93 19.13
CA LEU A 704 22.79 18.54 17.83
C LEU A 704 21.30 18.94 17.69
N LYS A 705 20.61 19.17 18.80
CA LYS A 705 19.22 19.65 18.81
C LYS A 705 19.07 21.17 18.69
N ASP A 706 20.16 21.91 18.85
CA ASP A 706 20.21 23.36 18.69
C ASP A 706 20.50 23.76 17.23
N SER A 707 19.94 24.88 16.80
CA SER A 707 20.01 25.41 15.42
C SER A 707 21.44 25.55 14.92
N SER A 708 22.35 25.99 15.79
CA SER A 708 23.77 26.20 15.49
C SER A 708 24.51 24.96 14.97
N SER A 709 24.10 23.75 15.38
CA SER A 709 24.72 22.50 14.94
C SER A 709 24.47 22.19 13.46
N HIS A 710 23.32 22.60 12.93
CA HIS A 710 23.00 22.50 11.51
C HIS A 710 23.67 23.61 10.70
N LEU A 711 23.88 24.79 11.31
CA LEU A 711 24.60 25.90 10.68
C LEU A 711 26.09 25.60 10.47
N ALA A 712 26.67 24.70 11.28
CA ALA A 712 28.05 24.23 11.15
C ALA A 712 28.39 23.77 9.72
N TYR A 713 27.43 23.16 9.00
CA TYR A 713 27.60 22.75 7.60
C TYR A 713 27.82 23.93 6.65
N TYR A 714 27.22 25.09 6.93
CA TYR A 714 27.42 26.31 6.14
C TYR A 714 28.77 26.96 6.44
N LEU A 715 29.35 26.71 7.63
CA LEU A 715 30.66 27.23 8.02
C LEU A 715 31.80 26.57 7.22
N HIS A 716 31.58 25.38 6.64
CA HIS A 716 32.59 24.70 5.79
C HIS A 716 32.79 25.35 4.42
N ASP A 717 31.87 26.22 4.00
CA ASP A 717 31.94 26.91 2.71
C ASP A 717 32.97 28.04 2.66
N ASP A 718 33.45 28.46 3.83
CA ASP A 718 34.50 29.45 3.94
C ASP A 718 35.86 28.74 3.82
N HIS A 719 36.44 28.71 2.61
CA HIS A 719 37.72 28.06 2.33
C HIS A 719 38.94 28.85 2.82
N HIS A 720 38.78 29.71 3.82
CA HIS A 720 39.88 30.49 4.36
C HIS A 720 40.82 29.60 5.20
N PRO A 721 42.13 29.54 4.90
CA PRO A 721 43.05 28.59 5.55
C PRO A 721 43.18 28.77 7.08
N GLY A 722 42.86 29.97 7.58
CA GLY A 722 42.85 30.31 9.00
C GLY A 722 41.55 30.02 9.76
N ARG A 723 40.48 29.56 9.10
CA ARG A 723 39.16 29.38 9.73
C ARG A 723 38.76 27.91 9.64
N ARG A 724 38.57 27.25 10.78
CA ARG A 724 38.23 25.80 10.79
C ARG A 724 37.09 25.49 11.74
N LEU A 725 36.18 24.65 11.28
CA LEU A 725 35.13 24.05 12.11
C LEU A 725 35.73 22.99 13.02
N ARG A 726 35.46 23.07 14.32
CA ARG A 726 35.97 22.15 15.35
C ARG A 726 34.93 21.90 16.43
N SER A 727 35.07 20.78 17.14
CA SER A 727 34.34 20.58 18.39
C SER A 727 34.84 21.56 19.46
N LEU A 728 33.98 21.98 20.39
CA LEU A 728 34.39 22.87 21.47
C LEU A 728 35.57 22.31 22.29
N PRO A 729 35.60 21.02 22.68
CA PRO A 729 36.77 20.43 23.34
C PRO A 729 38.06 20.54 22.53
N GLU A 730 38.01 20.36 21.20
CA GLU A 730 39.20 20.49 20.35
C GLU A 730 39.66 21.95 20.23
N ALA A 731 38.71 22.87 20.02
CA ALA A 731 38.99 24.30 19.91
C ALA A 731 39.70 24.85 21.16
N LEU A 732 39.29 24.38 22.36
CA LEU A 732 39.90 24.78 23.63
C LEU A 732 41.37 24.36 23.81
N THR A 733 41.89 23.45 22.99
CA THR A 733 43.30 23.03 23.03
C THR A 733 44.22 23.87 22.16
N ARG A 734 43.67 24.85 21.43
CA ARG A 734 44.38 25.68 20.45
C ARG A 734 44.45 27.13 20.94
N ASP A 735 45.54 27.80 20.65
CA ASP A 735 45.73 29.22 21.01
C ASP A 735 45.14 30.14 19.92
N GLU A 736 43.84 29.98 19.64
CA GLU A 736 43.11 30.78 18.64
C GLU A 736 41.70 31.15 19.17
N PRO A 737 41.12 32.31 18.81
CA PRO A 737 39.77 32.67 19.22
C PRO A 737 38.71 31.66 18.76
N ILE A 738 37.64 31.54 19.56
CA ILE A 738 36.51 30.63 19.29
C ILE A 738 35.30 31.45 18.86
N VAL A 739 34.70 31.10 17.73
CA VAL A 739 33.51 31.77 17.19
C VAL A 739 32.33 30.81 17.14
N PHE A 740 31.25 31.22 17.80
CA PHE A 740 29.94 30.56 17.78
C PHE A 740 29.03 31.27 16.78
N VAL A 741 28.34 30.50 15.92
CA VAL A 741 27.38 31.04 14.96
C VAL A 741 26.00 30.46 15.21
N ASP A 742 24.99 31.31 15.32
CA ASP A 742 23.59 30.89 15.46
C ASP A 742 22.64 31.77 14.63
N ASP A 743 21.40 31.31 14.42
CA ASP A 743 20.43 31.97 13.56
C ASP A 743 19.83 33.24 14.20
N LEU A 744 19.36 33.16 15.45
CA LEU A 744 18.67 34.24 16.13
C LEU A 744 19.03 34.31 17.62
N VAL A 745 19.46 35.49 18.08
CA VAL A 745 19.42 35.82 19.51
C VAL A 745 18.07 36.45 19.88
N GLY A 746 17.18 35.64 20.48
CA GLY A 746 15.85 36.04 20.96
C GLY A 746 15.91 36.84 22.27
N ARG A 747 15.49 36.26 23.41
CA ARG A 747 15.70 36.86 24.76
C ARG A 747 17.12 36.64 25.32
N GLY A 748 17.97 35.90 24.61
CA GLY A 748 19.30 35.50 25.07
C GLY A 748 19.31 34.28 26.00
N SER A 749 18.18 33.90 26.61
CA SER A 749 18.09 32.81 27.61
C SER A 749 18.65 31.47 27.16
N GLN A 750 18.48 31.09 25.88
CA GLN A 750 19.03 29.84 25.34
C GLN A 750 20.56 29.88 25.30
N ALA A 751 21.15 30.93 24.72
CA ALA A 751 22.60 31.10 24.67
C ALA A 751 23.20 31.20 26.07
N ILE A 752 22.53 31.92 26.98
CA ILE A 752 22.93 32.03 28.39
C ILE A 752 22.89 30.65 29.06
N SER A 753 21.80 29.90 28.92
CA SER A 753 21.64 28.55 29.49
C SER A 753 22.73 27.59 29.01
N ILE A 754 23.11 27.65 27.73
CA ILE A 754 24.19 26.84 27.15
C ILE A 754 25.53 27.20 27.79
N VAL A 755 25.87 28.49 27.84
CA VAL A 755 27.15 28.97 28.40
C VAL A 755 27.24 28.67 29.90
N GLU A 756 26.17 28.89 30.67
CA GLU A 756 26.10 28.56 32.09
C GLU A 756 26.32 27.06 32.31
N ARG A 757 25.66 26.22 31.49
CA ARG A 757 25.83 24.77 31.56
C ARG A 757 27.27 24.35 31.25
N TRP A 758 27.90 24.92 30.23
CA TRP A 758 29.31 24.67 29.92
C TRP A 758 30.25 25.03 31.08
N LEU A 759 29.95 26.11 31.82
CA LEU A 759 30.69 26.51 33.01
C LEU A 759 30.32 25.70 34.28
N GLY A 760 29.38 24.76 34.19
CA GLY A 760 28.88 23.98 35.32
C GLY A 760 28.00 24.78 36.29
N ILE A 761 27.43 25.89 35.83
CA ILE A 761 26.51 26.75 36.57
C ILE A 761 25.08 26.28 36.28
N THR A 762 24.23 26.24 37.32
CA THR A 762 22.80 25.97 37.13
C THR A 762 22.18 27.09 36.30
N PRO A 763 21.46 26.78 35.21
CA PRO A 763 20.87 27.80 34.35
C PRO A 763 19.99 28.80 35.12
N THR A 764 20.15 30.08 34.84
CA THR A 764 19.41 31.17 35.50
C THR A 764 17.92 31.15 35.14
N GLU A 765 17.56 30.65 33.96
CA GLU A 765 16.18 30.41 33.53
C GLU A 765 15.96 28.92 33.23
N GLN A 766 14.86 28.36 33.74
CA GLN A 766 14.48 26.97 33.48
C GLN A 766 13.72 26.88 32.15
N LEU A 767 14.40 26.41 31.11
CA LEU A 767 13.81 26.27 29.77
C LEU A 767 13.12 24.91 29.54
N HIS A 768 13.11 24.03 30.55
CA HIS A 768 12.60 22.65 30.46
C HIS A 768 13.22 21.82 29.32
N GLU A 769 14.50 22.09 29.00
CA GLU A 769 15.29 21.34 28.02
C GLU A 769 16.29 20.44 28.74
N GLU A 770 16.36 19.15 28.40
CA GLU A 770 17.43 18.27 28.89
C GLU A 770 18.76 18.68 28.24
N ARG A 771 19.88 18.74 28.98
CA ARG A 771 21.20 19.07 28.42
C ARG A 771 22.27 18.16 29.01
N GLU A 772 23.22 17.74 28.17
CA GLU A 772 24.35 16.92 28.57
C GLU A 772 25.22 17.60 29.67
N PRO A 773 26.07 16.84 30.39
CA PRO A 773 27.03 17.42 31.31
C PRO A 773 27.96 18.40 30.58
N GLY A 774 28.13 19.61 31.11
CA GLY A 774 28.99 20.63 30.51
C GLY A 774 30.49 20.28 30.58
N LEU A 775 31.34 21.23 30.17
CA LEU A 775 32.80 21.08 30.13
C LEU A 775 33.37 20.60 31.48
N ASN A 776 34.46 19.83 31.45
CA ASN A 776 35.19 19.45 32.66
C ASN A 776 35.97 20.64 33.26
N GLU A 777 36.48 20.52 34.49
CA GLU A 777 37.15 21.64 35.19
C GLU A 777 38.30 22.26 34.41
N ARG A 778 39.13 21.43 33.75
CA ARG A 778 40.26 21.89 32.92
C ARG A 778 39.78 22.66 31.69
N GLN A 779 38.74 22.17 31.01
CA GLN A 779 38.14 22.82 29.86
C GLN A 779 37.44 24.14 30.25
N ARG A 780 36.83 24.22 31.44
CA ARG A 780 36.23 25.45 31.95
C ARG A 780 37.25 26.55 32.22
N ALA A 781 38.45 26.18 32.69
CA ALA A 781 39.55 27.14 32.87
C ALA A 781 39.98 27.70 31.51
N LEU A 782 40.25 26.82 30.54
CA LEU A 782 40.60 27.20 29.17
C LEU A 782 39.52 28.07 28.53
N PHE A 783 38.24 27.72 28.68
CA PHE A 783 37.13 28.48 28.08
C PHE A 783 37.07 29.94 28.57
N ARG A 784 37.46 30.21 29.83
CA ARG A 784 37.51 31.57 30.38
C ARG A 784 38.69 32.40 29.84
N GLU A 785 39.77 31.75 29.42
CA GLU A 785 40.98 32.39 28.91
C GLU A 785 40.88 32.75 27.42
N HIS A 786 40.02 32.04 26.67
CA HIS A 786 39.84 32.27 25.23
C HIS A 786 39.06 33.55 24.93
N ARG A 787 39.37 34.13 23.78
CA ARG A 787 38.55 35.19 23.16
C ARG A 787 37.38 34.53 22.44
N LEU A 788 36.16 34.96 22.76
CA LEU A 788 34.92 34.35 22.28
C LEU A 788 34.17 35.32 21.36
N GLY A 789 33.75 34.85 20.18
CA GLY A 789 32.85 35.58 19.28
C GLY A 789 31.48 34.90 19.25
N PHE A 790 30.41 35.63 19.53
CA PHE A 790 29.03 35.16 19.37
C PHE A 790 28.39 35.90 18.19
N VAL A 791 28.26 35.20 17.07
CA VAL A 791 27.77 35.74 15.79
C VAL A 791 26.35 35.24 15.57
N PHE A 792 25.39 36.15 15.58
CA PHE A 792 24.00 35.85 15.25
C PHE A 792 23.63 36.44 13.90
N VAL A 793 22.91 35.67 13.08
CA VAL A 793 22.40 36.17 11.80
C VAL A 793 21.38 37.28 12.03
N ALA A 794 20.48 37.11 13.00
CA ALA A 794 19.52 38.11 13.43
C ALA A 794 19.49 38.22 14.96
N GLY A 795 18.98 39.33 15.50
CA GLY A 795 18.89 39.50 16.95
C GLY A 795 17.90 40.55 17.41
N LEU A 796 17.35 40.34 18.61
CA LEU A 796 16.57 41.33 19.35
C LEU A 796 17.47 42.09 20.33
N ASP A 797 17.26 43.40 20.45
CA ASP A 797 18.13 44.28 21.23
C ASP A 797 18.15 43.88 22.71
N GLU A 798 17.00 43.44 23.24
CA GLU A 798 16.88 42.95 24.61
C GLU A 798 17.75 41.71 24.86
N GLY A 799 17.73 40.73 23.95
CA GLY A 799 18.49 39.49 24.12
C GLY A 799 19.99 39.69 23.96
N VAL A 800 20.40 40.56 23.04
CA VAL A 800 21.80 40.96 22.89
C VAL A 800 22.32 41.61 24.16
N ARG A 801 21.55 42.53 24.75
CA ARG A 801 21.91 43.19 26.02
C ARG A 801 22.00 42.18 27.17
N LYS A 802 20.99 41.32 27.35
CA LYS A 802 21.00 40.28 28.40
C LYS A 802 22.18 39.33 28.27
N LEU A 803 22.47 38.86 27.06
CA LEU A 803 23.62 38.00 26.81
C LEU A 803 24.93 38.74 27.11
N ARG A 804 25.06 40.00 26.68
CA ARG A 804 26.25 40.83 26.96
C ARG A 804 26.49 40.99 28.46
N ASP A 805 25.46 41.40 29.18
CA ASP A 805 25.52 41.64 30.62
C ASP A 805 25.91 40.35 31.35
N ARG A 806 25.30 39.22 30.98
CA ARG A 806 25.60 37.93 31.59
C ARG A 806 27.01 37.41 31.27
N LEU A 807 27.48 37.57 30.04
CA LEU A 807 28.85 37.19 29.67
C LEU A 807 29.90 38.05 30.42
N ALA A 808 29.60 39.34 30.65
CA ALA A 808 30.43 40.24 31.45
C ALA A 808 30.43 39.84 32.94
N GLU A 809 29.27 39.50 33.52
CA GLU A 809 29.17 38.96 34.89
C GLU A 809 30.00 37.68 35.07
N LEU A 810 29.99 36.81 34.07
CA LEU A 810 30.79 35.57 34.03
C LEU A 810 32.28 35.81 33.76
N LYS A 811 32.69 37.07 33.56
CA LYS A 811 34.06 37.52 33.26
C LYS A 811 34.65 36.86 32.00
N LEU A 812 33.82 36.64 30.98
CA LEU A 812 34.25 36.08 29.70
C LEU A 812 34.68 37.20 28.74
N ASN A 813 35.77 36.98 28.01
CA ASN A 813 36.21 37.89 26.96
C ASN A 813 35.40 37.64 25.68
N ALA A 814 34.18 38.19 25.62
CA ALA A 814 33.23 37.90 24.56
C ALA A 814 32.83 39.12 23.73
N THR A 815 32.84 38.96 22.40
CA THR A 815 32.30 39.91 21.42
C THR A 815 30.99 39.36 20.87
N ILE A 816 29.92 40.16 20.88
CA ILE A 816 28.62 39.78 20.30
C ILE A 816 28.39 40.59 19.03
N PHE A 817 28.13 39.90 17.92
CA PHE A 817 27.84 40.49 16.63
C PHE A 817 26.47 40.02 16.14
N VAL A 818 25.68 40.96 15.62
CA VAL A 818 24.37 40.70 15.02
C VAL A 818 24.36 41.29 13.62
N HIS A 819 24.15 40.47 12.60
CA HIS A 819 24.17 40.94 11.21
C HIS A 819 22.88 41.69 10.83
N ILE A 820 21.71 41.14 11.15
CA ILE A 820 20.40 41.75 10.90
C ILE A 820 19.85 42.28 12.24
N PRO A 821 19.89 43.61 12.47
CA PRO A 821 19.41 44.20 13.73
C PRO A 821 17.88 44.16 13.83
N GLU A 822 17.35 44.30 15.05
CA GLU A 822 15.90 44.27 15.32
C GLU A 822 15.12 45.29 14.47
N SER A 823 15.71 46.46 14.20
CA SER A 823 15.12 47.51 13.36
C SER A 823 14.83 47.05 11.93
N SER A 824 15.55 46.04 11.42
CA SER A 824 15.39 45.51 10.05
C SER A 824 14.55 44.24 9.98
N LEU A 825 14.12 43.69 11.13
CA LEU A 825 13.29 42.49 11.16
C LEU A 825 11.84 42.79 10.80
N PRO A 826 11.18 41.91 10.01
CA PRO A 826 9.77 42.07 9.68
C PRO A 826 8.89 41.79 10.90
N ARG A 827 7.97 42.72 11.18
CA ARG A 827 7.01 42.65 12.28
C ARG A 827 5.61 42.92 11.78
N LEU A 828 4.62 42.27 12.39
CA LEU A 828 3.22 42.41 12.01
C LEU A 828 2.76 43.88 11.97
N ASP A 829 3.16 44.68 12.95
CA ASP A 829 2.79 46.08 13.11
C ASP A 829 3.34 47.01 12.01
N ARG A 830 4.41 46.58 11.33
CA ARG A 830 5.02 47.29 10.18
C ARG A 830 4.52 46.79 8.83
N VAL A 831 3.95 45.57 8.80
CA VAL A 831 3.46 44.93 7.58
C VAL A 831 2.00 45.27 7.33
N LEU A 832 1.18 45.32 8.39
CA LEU A 832 -0.22 45.72 8.32
C LEU A 832 -0.38 47.18 8.78
N ASN A 833 -0.38 48.10 7.81
CA ASN A 833 -0.45 49.55 8.07
C ASN A 833 -1.84 50.03 8.49
N ASP A 834 -2.91 49.35 8.05
CA ASP A 834 -4.27 49.66 8.48
C ASP A 834 -4.50 49.15 9.91
N GLU A 835 -4.67 50.09 10.85
CA GLU A 835 -4.82 49.79 12.26
C GLU A 835 -6.05 48.91 12.54
N GLY A 836 -7.15 49.12 11.85
CA GLY A 836 -8.38 48.33 12.01
C GLY A 836 -8.18 46.88 11.57
N VAL A 837 -7.55 46.66 10.40
CA VAL A 837 -7.21 45.32 9.90
C VAL A 837 -6.21 44.64 10.84
N ARG A 838 -5.16 45.37 11.26
CA ARG A 838 -4.13 44.86 12.18
C ARG A 838 -4.74 44.38 13.50
N THR A 839 -5.57 45.20 14.16
CA THR A 839 -6.19 44.84 15.44
C THR A 839 -7.09 43.61 15.32
N ARG A 840 -7.86 43.48 14.23
CA ARG A 840 -8.67 42.28 13.97
C ARG A 840 -7.79 41.04 13.75
N PHE A 841 -6.72 41.18 12.96
CA PHE A 841 -5.79 40.09 12.68
C PHE A 841 -5.05 39.62 13.95
N GLU A 842 -4.57 40.55 14.78
CA GLU A 842 -3.95 40.24 16.06
C GLU A 842 -4.92 39.51 17.01
N ARG A 843 -6.16 40.00 17.12
CA ARG A 843 -7.19 39.34 17.94
C ARG A 843 -7.43 37.90 17.48
N PHE A 844 -7.55 37.69 16.17
CA PHE A 844 -7.74 36.36 15.61
C PHE A 844 -6.54 35.44 15.92
N CYS A 845 -5.31 35.91 15.67
CA CYS A 845 -4.09 35.15 15.95
C CYS A 845 -3.95 34.81 17.44
N ALA A 846 -4.26 35.76 18.32
CA ALA A 846 -4.22 35.56 19.77
C ALA A 846 -5.22 34.49 20.22
N GLN A 847 -6.48 34.55 19.74
CA GLN A 847 -7.49 33.52 20.02
C GLN A 847 -7.02 32.13 19.57
N LYS A 848 -6.40 32.02 18.39
CA LYS A 848 -5.85 30.75 17.90
C LYS A 848 -4.65 30.28 18.70
N ALA A 849 -3.74 31.17 19.04
CA ALA A 849 -2.61 30.87 19.90
C ALA A 849 -3.06 30.34 21.26
N GLN A 850 -4.08 30.95 21.89
CA GLN A 850 -4.64 30.47 23.15
C GLN A 850 -5.19 29.03 23.04
N GLN A 851 -5.88 28.72 21.92
CA GLN A 851 -6.41 27.38 21.66
C GLN A 851 -5.32 26.32 21.49
N VAL A 852 -4.20 26.66 20.84
CA VAL A 852 -3.13 25.68 20.54
C VAL A 852 -2.08 25.58 21.64
N LEU A 853 -1.85 26.65 22.42
CA LEU A 853 -0.85 26.67 23.51
C LEU A 853 -1.37 26.11 24.83
N TYR A 854 -2.68 25.96 25.00
CA TYR A 854 -3.26 25.44 26.24
C TYR A 854 -2.96 23.94 26.41
N ASP A 855 -2.13 23.62 27.40
CA ASP A 855 -1.70 22.26 27.75
C ASP A 855 -1.77 22.08 29.28
N GLU A 856 -2.64 21.17 29.74
CA GLU A 856 -2.87 20.87 31.16
C GLU A 856 -1.74 20.03 31.77
N GLU A 857 -1.06 19.21 30.95
CA GLU A 857 0.01 18.33 31.40
C GLU A 857 1.35 19.06 31.49
N ALA A 858 1.56 20.10 30.66
CA ALA A 858 2.78 20.92 30.66
C ALA A 858 2.83 21.98 31.78
N GLY A 859 1.75 22.18 32.55
CA GLY A 859 1.71 23.11 33.69
C GLY A 859 1.86 24.59 33.32
N HIS A 860 1.59 24.96 32.07
CA HIS A 860 1.71 26.35 31.60
C HIS A 860 0.52 27.21 32.07
N GLY A 861 0.77 28.11 33.03
CA GLY A 861 -0.26 29.03 33.53
C GLY A 861 -0.69 30.11 32.53
N GLU A 862 -1.79 30.81 32.84
CA GLU A 862 -2.39 31.85 31.98
C GLU A 862 -1.41 32.98 31.60
N ALA A 863 -0.55 33.38 32.54
CA ALA A 863 0.50 34.38 32.29
C ALA A 863 1.52 33.93 31.22
N TRP A 864 1.84 32.63 31.17
CA TRP A 864 2.77 32.07 30.18
C TRP A 864 2.18 32.11 28.77
N ILE A 865 0.89 31.77 28.65
CA ILE A 865 0.14 31.79 27.39
C ILE A 865 -0.01 33.24 26.90
N ASN A 866 -0.38 34.17 27.78
CA ASN A 866 -0.57 35.58 27.45
C ASN A 866 0.71 36.25 26.93
N ASP A 867 1.88 35.85 27.45
CA ASP A 867 3.20 36.32 26.98
C ASP A 867 3.60 35.76 25.59
N ARG A 868 2.85 34.79 25.05
CA ARG A 868 3.18 34.07 23.81
C ARG A 868 2.06 34.09 22.78
N MET A 869 0.99 34.86 22.95
CA MET A 869 -0.14 34.84 22.01
C MET A 869 0.24 35.31 20.61
N LEU A 870 1.14 36.30 20.51
CA LEU A 870 1.59 36.90 19.25
C LEU A 870 3.09 36.66 19.00
N GLY A 871 3.55 35.47 19.36
CA GLY A 871 4.96 35.13 19.50
C GLY A 871 5.47 35.42 20.91
N TYR A 872 6.57 34.79 21.29
CA TYR A 872 7.20 34.94 22.61
C TYR A 872 7.53 36.41 22.91
N GLY A 873 7.11 36.92 24.07
CA GLY A 873 7.16 38.34 24.41
C GLY A 873 6.18 39.21 23.62
N ASN A 874 5.20 38.62 22.94
CA ASN A 874 4.33 39.25 21.96
C ASN A 874 5.09 40.10 20.92
N ASN A 875 6.27 39.65 20.49
CA ASN A 875 7.13 40.41 19.58
C ASN A 875 6.54 40.61 18.17
N ARG A 876 5.61 39.72 17.75
CA ARG A 876 4.95 39.76 16.44
C ARG A 876 5.93 39.62 15.26
N LEU A 877 7.05 38.91 15.44
CA LEU A 877 8.02 38.71 14.38
C LEU A 877 7.45 37.82 13.27
N LEU A 878 7.96 38.04 12.05
CA LEU A 878 7.66 37.24 10.87
C LEU A 878 8.95 36.60 10.36
N LEU A 879 9.50 35.67 11.13
CA LEU A 879 10.83 35.10 10.91
C LEU A 879 10.77 33.56 10.94
N ALA A 880 11.52 32.92 10.07
CA ALA A 880 11.80 31.49 10.16
C ALA A 880 13.29 31.25 9.83
N SER A 881 13.82 30.11 10.22
CA SER A 881 15.12 29.60 9.74
C SER A 881 14.88 28.41 8.83
N THR A 882 15.89 27.98 8.08
CA THR A 882 15.77 26.81 7.20
C THR A 882 15.23 25.55 7.89
N TYR A 883 15.60 25.30 9.15
CA TYR A 883 15.24 24.05 9.85
C TYR A 883 14.37 24.24 11.10
N ASN A 884 13.93 25.47 11.39
CA ASN A 884 13.13 25.76 12.59
C ASN A 884 12.42 27.12 12.50
N THR A 885 11.35 27.30 13.26
CA THR A 885 10.68 28.59 13.41
C THR A 885 10.91 29.14 14.81
N PRO A 886 11.54 30.33 14.99
CA PRO A 886 11.74 30.95 16.28
C PRO A 886 10.44 31.15 17.07
N SER A 887 10.48 30.98 18.39
CA SER A 887 9.28 31.16 19.24
C SER A 887 8.78 32.60 19.28
N ALA A 888 9.64 33.58 18.98
CA ALA A 888 9.28 35.00 18.87
C ALA A 888 8.47 35.32 17.60
N THR A 889 8.44 34.40 16.63
CA THR A 889 7.57 34.47 15.45
C THR A 889 6.12 34.34 15.86
N LEU A 890 5.23 34.98 15.11
CA LEU A 890 3.79 34.94 15.34
C LEU A 890 3.30 33.50 15.57
N THR A 891 2.74 33.26 16.76
CA THR A 891 2.45 31.90 17.26
C THR A 891 1.58 31.07 16.35
N CYS A 892 0.57 31.67 15.71
CA CYS A 892 -0.31 30.95 14.81
C CYS A 892 0.41 30.41 13.54
N LEU A 893 1.60 30.91 13.20
CA LEU A 893 2.39 30.41 12.07
C LEU A 893 3.10 29.10 12.39
N TRP A 894 3.44 28.84 13.65
CA TRP A 894 4.29 27.70 14.05
C TRP A 894 3.69 26.76 15.08
N ALA A 895 2.73 27.23 15.89
CA ALA A 895 2.10 26.43 16.92
C ALA A 895 0.86 25.72 16.37
N GLU A 896 0.75 24.43 16.68
CA GLU A 896 -0.42 23.63 16.42
C GLU A 896 -0.63 22.62 17.54
N ASN A 897 -1.89 22.29 17.80
CA ASN A 897 -2.28 21.23 18.73
C ASN A 897 -3.45 20.47 18.10
N ARG A 898 -3.11 19.41 17.37
CA ARG A 898 -4.05 18.66 16.52
C ARG A 898 -5.09 17.87 17.30
N GLU A 899 -4.84 17.63 18.58
CA GLU A 899 -5.80 16.94 19.48
C GLU A 899 -6.91 17.88 19.94
N ARG A 900 -6.58 19.15 20.19
CA ARG A 900 -7.48 20.13 20.82
C ARG A 900 -8.00 21.20 19.86
N SER A 901 -7.32 21.43 18.75
CA SER A 901 -7.64 22.50 17.80
C SER A 901 -7.54 22.01 16.35
N PRO A 902 -8.48 22.40 15.47
CA PRO A 902 -8.40 22.11 14.03
C PRO A 902 -7.37 22.99 13.30
N TRP A 903 -6.63 23.84 14.02
CA TRP A 903 -5.62 24.74 13.49
C TRP A 903 -4.36 23.98 13.04
N ARG A 904 -3.92 24.22 11.79
CA ARG A 904 -2.66 23.70 11.26
C ARG A 904 -1.67 24.84 11.02
N ALA A 905 -0.44 24.66 11.48
CA ALA A 905 0.65 25.63 11.28
C ALA A 905 1.26 25.46 9.88
N LEU A 906 1.71 26.56 9.26
CA LEU A 906 2.47 26.52 8.01
C LEU A 906 3.97 26.31 8.23
N LEU A 907 4.48 26.86 9.34
CA LEU A 907 5.90 26.90 9.69
C LEU A 907 6.13 26.22 11.05
N PRO A 908 5.84 24.92 11.20
CA PRO A 908 5.86 24.24 12.49
C PRO A 908 7.24 24.32 13.18
N ARG A 909 7.23 24.50 14.51
CA ARG A 909 8.47 24.60 15.32
C ARG A 909 8.92 23.21 15.82
N ARG A 910 10.25 22.97 15.87
CA ARG A 910 10.84 21.77 16.50
C ARG A 910 10.53 21.74 18.00
N LYS A 911 9.97 20.63 18.49
CA LYS A 911 9.88 20.35 19.93
C LYS A 911 11.27 19.92 20.41
N LYS A 912 11.90 20.71 21.29
CA LYS A 912 13.17 20.37 21.93
C LYS A 912 12.88 19.54 23.17
N ARG A 913 12.59 18.24 23.00
CA ARG A 913 12.57 17.31 24.13
C ARG A 913 13.99 16.89 24.47
#